data_AF-A0A182R556-F1
#
_entry.id   AF-A0A182R556-F1
#
_cell.length_a   1.000
_cell.length_b   1.000
_cell.length_c   1.000
_cell.angle_alpha   90.00
_cell.angle_beta   90.00
_cell.angle_gamma   90.00
#
_symmetry.space_group_name_H-M   'P 1'
#
loop_
_entity.id
_entity.type
_entity.pdbx_description
1 polymer ?
#
loop_
_entity_poly.entity_id
_entity_poly.type
_entity_poly.pdbx_seq_one_letter_code
_entity_poly.pdbx_strand_id
1 'polypeptide(L)'
;MNRGKITFGKINLKSSGPSTSSTESTENPSSSCDGTVSGFGSFGRRENTKDDAVARISEELDNSKLQEVMGISGFGRKQAKQFDINEMIQKAKQNAPKALVDEKAITEGGEDKKSKNLNDDDDDEESEEDEEVIGPIPTGGVNENRRKKVDKGDDSDGDDDEDEQDEDDDEFDEDAPINKLPHSHEVEMRHGSKAVVALASDPSGVRLASGSMDYNLNFWDFSGMDKSMKSFRSMQPCENHPIRNLYYSFSGDMMLVVSGSSQAKVLDRDGFEKMECVKGDQYIADMSKTKGHIAGLTSGCWSPVRREEFLTSGMDSTLRTWVFAKTKEQRAVIKTRAQGGLKTIPTSCAYNRDGTLIAAGCSDGSLQTWDTRKMFVHTTHCIRDAHTKGADISSVLFSYSGFQLASRSMDETLKLWDTRAFKKPLHVFDGLFSRYDTTDCCFSPDDTMVLTGESLPKGAKQANLFVYDTKTFDLVAKLPITDSHVIRTLWHPKLNQIFVGCGNGIIRGLYDEKRSMRGAKLCVVRTHRKKKESEIVGTTQIITPHALPMFRQEKTRSVRKKLEKDRLDPVKSKRPDLPITSGQGGRVASSGSTLSSYVIRNLGLSKRVEDDQDPREAILKYAKEAAENPYWIAPAYAKTQPKPIFNSEDEPEAKKTKTEQ
;
A
#
# COMPACT_ATOMS: atom_id res chain seq x y z
N MET A 1 71.03 -13.93 -11.10
CA MET A 1 70.71 -15.21 -10.44
C MET A 1 69.21 -15.46 -10.55
N ASN A 2 68.79 -16.55 -11.19
CA ASN A 2 67.37 -16.92 -11.30
C ASN A 2 66.83 -17.44 -9.96
N ARG A 3 65.58 -17.11 -9.62
CA ARG A 3 64.75 -17.88 -8.69
C ARG A 3 63.37 -18.12 -9.34
N GLY A 4 62.97 -19.38 -9.41
CA GLY A 4 61.94 -19.87 -10.34
C GLY A 4 60.50 -19.78 -9.83
N LYS A 5 59.56 -20.09 -10.74
CA LYS A 5 58.13 -20.19 -10.46
C LYS A 5 57.82 -21.44 -9.61
N ILE A 6 56.83 -21.31 -8.73
CA ILE A 6 56.28 -22.42 -7.92
C ILE A 6 55.06 -23.00 -8.64
N THR A 7 55.00 -24.32 -8.76
CA THR A 7 53.86 -25.07 -9.31
C THR A 7 53.16 -25.89 -8.22
N PHE A 8 51.84 -25.83 -8.15
CA PHE A 8 51.03 -26.65 -7.22
C PHE A 8 50.73 -28.03 -7.81
N GLY A 9 51.02 -29.09 -7.04
CA GLY A 9 50.69 -30.47 -7.37
C GLY A 9 49.26 -30.85 -7.01
N LYS A 10 48.63 -31.72 -7.80
CA LYS A 10 47.30 -32.30 -7.52
C LYS A 10 47.40 -33.39 -6.45
N ILE A 11 46.47 -33.39 -5.50
CA ILE A 11 46.32 -34.44 -4.48
C ILE A 11 45.23 -35.42 -4.93
N ASN A 12 45.57 -36.71 -5.01
CA ASN A 12 44.63 -37.80 -5.21
C ASN A 12 44.30 -38.44 -3.86
N LEU A 13 43.02 -38.45 -3.45
CA LEU A 13 42.58 -39.31 -2.33
C LEU A 13 42.31 -40.72 -2.84
N LYS A 14 42.91 -41.73 -2.19
CA LYS A 14 42.46 -43.12 -2.22
C LYS A 14 41.91 -43.46 -0.83
N SER A 15 40.66 -43.90 -0.75
CA SER A 15 40.10 -44.52 0.44
C SER A 15 40.18 -46.04 0.30
N SER A 16 40.75 -46.70 1.32
CA SER A 16 40.82 -48.15 1.44
C SER A 16 39.96 -48.62 2.61
N GLY A 17 38.96 -49.46 2.33
CA GLY A 17 38.20 -50.21 3.34
C GLY A 17 38.31 -51.71 3.08
N PRO A 18 38.48 -52.56 4.11
CA PRO A 18 38.53 -54.00 3.95
C PRO A 18 37.13 -54.64 3.94
N SER A 19 37.02 -55.84 3.35
CA SER A 19 35.75 -56.48 3.00
C SER A 19 35.60 -57.92 3.51
N THR A 20 34.41 -58.24 4.04
CA THR A 20 33.76 -59.56 4.23
C THR A 20 32.28 -59.26 4.58
N SER A 21 31.24 -60.04 4.28
CA SER A 21 30.95 -61.21 3.41
C SER A 21 29.44 -61.50 3.58
N SER A 22 28.65 -62.14 2.70
CA SER A 22 28.78 -62.78 1.36
C SER A 22 27.35 -63.06 0.83
N THR A 23 27.20 -63.64 -0.38
CA THR A 23 25.94 -64.20 -0.97
C THR A 23 24.78 -63.19 -1.23
N GLU A 24 24.01 -63.21 -2.32
CA GLU A 24 23.93 -64.11 -3.49
C GLU A 24 23.28 -63.37 -4.71
N SER A 25 23.19 -64.05 -5.87
CA SER A 25 22.41 -63.76 -7.10
C SER A 25 21.20 -62.78 -7.00
N THR A 26 20.76 -62.01 -8.01
CA THR A 26 21.15 -61.70 -9.41
C THR A 26 20.40 -60.38 -9.79
N GLU A 27 20.38 -59.76 -10.99
CA GLU A 27 20.78 -60.14 -12.36
C GLU A 27 21.22 -58.90 -13.20
N ASN A 28 21.08 -58.97 -14.53
CA ASN A 28 21.22 -57.89 -15.53
C ASN A 28 20.24 -58.24 -16.70
N PRO A 29 19.82 -57.35 -17.63
CA PRO A 29 20.78 -56.66 -18.51
C PRO A 29 20.38 -55.31 -19.19
N SER A 30 21.40 -54.72 -19.82
CA SER A 30 21.43 -53.95 -21.09
C SER A 30 20.40 -52.84 -21.35
N SER A 31 20.77 -51.57 -21.53
CA SER A 31 21.77 -50.97 -22.45
C SER A 31 21.47 -51.13 -23.95
N SER A 32 21.18 -50.01 -24.62
CA SER A 32 21.79 -49.71 -25.92
C SER A 32 21.85 -48.19 -26.13
N CYS A 33 22.99 -47.73 -26.63
CA CYS A 33 23.25 -46.36 -27.04
C CYS A 33 24.11 -46.39 -28.31
N ASP A 34 23.72 -45.56 -29.28
CA ASP A 34 24.49 -45.04 -30.41
C ASP A 34 23.61 -43.88 -30.92
N GLY A 35 24.08 -42.67 -31.23
CA GLY A 35 25.23 -42.27 -32.05
C GLY A 35 24.64 -41.47 -33.23
N THR A 36 25.12 -40.29 -33.68
CA THR A 36 26.36 -39.55 -33.43
C THR A 36 26.21 -38.06 -33.85
N VAL A 37 26.89 -37.15 -33.13
CA VAL A 37 27.57 -35.91 -33.60
C VAL A 37 26.82 -34.90 -34.51
N SER A 38 26.62 -33.67 -34.02
CA SER A 38 27.26 -32.44 -34.55
C SER A 38 26.65 -31.12 -33.99
N GLY A 39 27.40 -30.01 -34.10
CA GLY A 39 26.81 -28.69 -34.38
C GLY A 39 26.46 -27.78 -33.19
N PHE A 40 27.34 -26.82 -32.89
CA PHE A 40 27.09 -25.67 -32.01
C PHE A 40 26.40 -24.54 -32.81
N GLY A 41 25.21 -24.06 -32.41
CA GLY A 41 24.65 -22.83 -33.01
C GLY A 41 23.17 -22.50 -32.74
N SER A 42 22.93 -21.23 -32.41
CA SER A 42 21.64 -20.49 -32.45
C SER A 42 20.49 -20.88 -31.48
N PHE A 43 20.25 -20.01 -30.49
CA PHE A 43 19.02 -20.01 -29.69
C PHE A 43 17.88 -19.31 -30.45
N GLY A 44 17.03 -20.10 -31.12
CA GLY A 44 15.75 -19.65 -31.67
C GLY A 44 14.58 -20.01 -30.74
N ARG A 45 13.80 -19.00 -30.30
CA ARG A 45 12.60 -19.18 -29.47
C ARG A 45 11.53 -19.92 -30.29
N ARG A 46 11.01 -21.04 -29.77
CA ARG A 46 9.79 -21.71 -30.27
C ARG A 46 8.79 -21.83 -29.13
N GLU A 47 7.52 -21.65 -29.43
CA GLU A 47 6.43 -21.60 -28.45
C GLU A 47 5.83 -23.01 -28.23
N ASN A 48 5.68 -23.42 -26.97
CA ASN A 48 5.10 -24.72 -26.61
C ASN A 48 3.57 -24.65 -26.65
N THR A 49 2.97 -24.96 -27.80
CA THR A 49 1.50 -25.07 -27.95
C THR A 49 0.95 -26.48 -27.70
N LYS A 50 1.82 -27.47 -27.46
CA LYS A 50 1.42 -28.88 -27.29
C LYS A 50 1.18 -29.30 -25.84
N ASP A 51 1.83 -28.67 -24.88
CA ASP A 51 1.71 -29.05 -23.46
C ASP A 51 0.34 -28.63 -22.89
N ASP A 52 -0.13 -27.42 -23.24
CA ASP A 52 -1.47 -26.91 -22.88
C ASP A 52 -2.64 -27.78 -23.39
N ALA A 53 -2.48 -28.40 -24.56
CA ALA A 53 -3.50 -29.26 -25.13
C ALA A 53 -3.65 -30.58 -24.35
N VAL A 54 -2.52 -31.15 -23.88
CA VAL A 54 -2.51 -32.37 -23.08
C VAL A 54 -3.07 -32.12 -21.68
N ALA A 55 -2.73 -30.97 -21.06
CA ALA A 55 -3.24 -30.58 -19.76
C ALA A 55 -4.78 -30.46 -19.73
N ARG A 56 -5.37 -29.83 -20.75
CA ARG A 56 -6.84 -29.69 -20.87
C ARG A 56 -7.54 -31.04 -21.03
N ILE A 57 -6.96 -31.97 -21.79
CA ILE A 57 -7.53 -33.31 -21.97
C ILE A 57 -7.50 -34.11 -20.65
N SER A 58 -6.46 -33.97 -19.82
CA SER A 58 -6.45 -34.58 -18.48
C SER A 58 -7.50 -33.98 -17.54
N GLU A 59 -7.69 -32.66 -17.53
CA GLU A 59 -8.71 -32.01 -16.71
C GLU A 59 -10.14 -32.40 -17.13
N GLU A 60 -10.38 -32.62 -18.44
CA GLU A 60 -11.69 -33.03 -18.95
C GLU A 60 -12.03 -34.50 -18.59
N LEU A 61 -11.02 -35.38 -18.61
CA LEU A 61 -11.14 -36.79 -18.19
C LEU A 61 -11.40 -36.94 -16.68
N ASP A 62 -10.67 -36.19 -15.84
CA ASP A 62 -10.86 -36.26 -14.39
C ASP A 62 -12.23 -35.68 -13.97
N ASN A 63 -12.69 -34.61 -14.62
CA ASN A 63 -14.04 -34.07 -14.39
C ASN A 63 -15.15 -35.06 -14.81
N SER A 64 -15.00 -35.75 -15.94
CA SER A 64 -15.97 -36.78 -16.36
C SER A 64 -16.06 -37.94 -15.36
N LYS A 65 -14.92 -38.37 -14.79
CA LYS A 65 -14.86 -39.42 -13.77
C LYS A 65 -15.54 -39.01 -12.46
N LEU A 66 -15.36 -37.75 -12.05
CA LEU A 66 -16.00 -37.19 -10.86
C LEU A 66 -17.53 -37.08 -11.03
N GLN A 67 -17.99 -36.86 -12.27
CA GLN A 67 -19.40 -36.75 -12.64
C GLN A 67 -20.13 -38.10 -12.58
N GLU A 68 -19.48 -39.20 -12.99
CA GLU A 68 -20.01 -40.57 -12.84
C GLU A 68 -20.11 -41.01 -11.37
N VAL A 69 -19.11 -40.68 -10.55
CA VAL A 69 -19.06 -41.08 -9.13
C VAL A 69 -20.11 -40.36 -8.27
N MET A 70 -20.44 -39.10 -8.59
CA MET A 70 -21.26 -38.25 -7.72
C MET A 70 -22.72 -38.07 -8.18
N GLY A 71 -23.10 -38.50 -9.39
CA GLY A 71 -24.51 -38.62 -9.82
C GLY A 71 -25.32 -37.32 -9.91
N ILE A 72 -24.70 -36.14 -9.83
CA ILE A 72 -25.39 -34.82 -9.80
C ILE A 72 -25.17 -34.06 -11.12
N SER A 73 -26.11 -34.21 -12.06
CA SER A 73 -26.10 -33.47 -13.32
C SER A 73 -26.66 -32.04 -13.15
N GLY A 74 -25.85 -31.09 -12.66
CA GLY A 74 -26.32 -29.71 -12.52
C GLY A 74 -25.37 -28.66 -11.94
N PHE A 75 -24.16 -29.02 -11.51
CA PHE A 75 -23.20 -28.07 -10.94
C PHE A 75 -22.09 -27.76 -11.95
N GLY A 76 -21.95 -26.50 -12.37
CA GLY A 76 -20.81 -26.03 -13.19
C GLY A 76 -21.14 -25.07 -14.35
N ARG A 77 -22.37 -25.05 -14.89
CA ARG A 77 -22.73 -24.13 -15.99
C ARG A 77 -23.34 -22.80 -15.48
N LYS A 78 -22.49 -22.00 -14.85
CA LYS A 78 -22.64 -20.54 -14.83
C LYS A 78 -21.39 -19.91 -15.42
N GLN A 79 -21.40 -19.72 -16.74
CA GLN A 79 -20.50 -18.74 -17.35
C GLN A 79 -20.69 -17.41 -16.62
N ALA A 80 -19.59 -16.74 -16.26
CA ALA A 80 -19.65 -15.37 -15.78
C ALA A 80 -20.39 -14.54 -16.84
N LYS A 81 -21.40 -13.76 -16.43
CA LYS A 81 -22.09 -12.85 -17.36
C LYS A 81 -21.07 -11.82 -17.84
N GLN A 82 -20.56 -12.01 -19.06
CA GLN A 82 -19.85 -10.98 -19.78
C GLN A 82 -20.88 -9.92 -20.16
N PHE A 83 -20.75 -8.74 -19.57
CA PHE A 83 -21.63 -7.61 -19.88
C PHE A 83 -21.17 -6.99 -21.19
N ASP A 84 -22.00 -7.07 -22.23
CA ASP A 84 -21.78 -6.29 -23.44
C ASP A 84 -22.17 -4.83 -23.16
N ILE A 85 -21.13 -4.01 -23.00
CA ILE A 85 -21.24 -2.58 -22.67
C ILE A 85 -21.99 -1.84 -23.78
N ASN A 86 -21.86 -2.27 -25.03
CA ASN A 86 -22.53 -1.64 -26.18
C ASN A 86 -24.04 -1.88 -26.16
N GLU A 87 -24.47 -3.09 -25.77
CA GLU A 87 -25.90 -3.42 -25.64
C GLU A 87 -26.55 -2.63 -24.47
N MET A 88 -25.80 -2.39 -23.38
CA MET A 88 -26.21 -1.51 -22.28
C MET A 88 -26.35 -0.05 -22.72
N ILE A 89 -25.38 0.47 -23.48
CA ILE A 89 -25.43 1.85 -24.02
C ILE A 89 -26.59 2.02 -25.01
N GLN A 90 -26.88 1.02 -25.85
CA GLN A 90 -28.05 1.06 -26.73
C GLN A 90 -29.38 1.08 -25.96
N LYS A 91 -29.51 0.29 -24.89
CA LYS A 91 -30.71 0.33 -24.01
C LYS A 91 -30.85 1.65 -23.27
N ALA A 92 -29.74 2.28 -22.87
CA ALA A 92 -29.75 3.63 -22.31
C ALA A 92 -30.22 4.67 -23.35
N LYS A 93 -29.72 4.61 -24.60
CA LYS A 93 -30.13 5.51 -25.70
C LYS A 93 -31.59 5.31 -26.12
N GLN A 94 -32.14 4.10 -26.05
CA GLN A 94 -33.56 3.83 -26.34
C GLN A 94 -34.52 4.37 -25.28
N ASN A 95 -34.06 4.50 -24.02
CA ASN A 95 -34.88 4.97 -22.90
C ASN A 95 -34.79 6.50 -22.67
N ALA A 96 -33.96 7.22 -23.41
CA ALA A 96 -33.89 8.68 -23.35
C ALA A 96 -35.08 9.29 -24.12
N PRO A 97 -35.81 10.28 -23.54
CA PRO A 97 -36.87 10.98 -24.26
C PRO A 97 -36.28 11.79 -25.42
N LYS A 98 -36.93 11.75 -26.58
CA LYS A 98 -36.51 12.53 -27.76
C LYS A 98 -36.85 14.00 -27.56
N ALA A 99 -35.83 14.85 -27.45
CA ALA A 99 -36.00 16.29 -27.59
C ALA A 99 -36.43 16.61 -29.04
N LEU A 100 -37.45 17.46 -29.16
CA LEU A 100 -37.84 18.06 -30.44
C LEU A 100 -36.88 19.23 -30.72
N VAL A 101 -36.30 19.26 -31.92
CA VAL A 101 -35.55 20.42 -32.41
C VAL A 101 -36.47 21.17 -33.35
N ASP A 102 -36.93 22.35 -32.93
CA ASP A 102 -37.57 23.31 -33.83
C ASP A 102 -36.48 24.17 -34.49
N GLU A 103 -36.31 24.02 -35.80
CA GLU A 103 -35.52 24.94 -36.61
C GLU A 103 -36.30 26.24 -36.83
N LYS A 104 -35.76 27.38 -36.36
CA LYS A 104 -35.67 28.69 -37.06
C LYS A 104 -35.40 29.84 -36.09
N ALA A 105 -34.29 30.57 -36.31
CA ALA A 105 -34.27 32.01 -36.60
C ALA A 105 -32.88 32.62 -36.32
N ILE A 106 -32.13 32.95 -37.39
CA ILE A 106 -31.14 34.04 -37.36
C ILE A 106 -31.26 34.80 -38.69
N THR A 107 -31.88 35.97 -38.67
CA THR A 107 -31.71 37.07 -39.62
C THR A 107 -32.32 38.34 -39.03
N GLU A 108 -31.59 39.46 -39.14
CA GLU A 108 -32.04 40.85 -38.89
C GLU A 108 -32.36 41.21 -37.41
N GLY A 109 -31.91 42.32 -36.81
CA GLY A 109 -31.07 43.42 -37.29
C GLY A 109 -31.81 44.76 -37.39
N GLY A 110 -31.68 45.63 -36.38
CA GLY A 110 -32.04 47.05 -36.50
C GLY A 110 -32.74 47.73 -35.29
N GLU A 111 -32.13 48.83 -34.86
CA GLU A 111 -32.75 50.11 -34.41
C GLU A 111 -33.59 50.25 -33.11
N ASP A 112 -32.97 50.93 -32.14
CA ASP A 112 -33.35 52.29 -31.67
C ASP A 112 -34.70 52.55 -30.92
N LYS A 113 -34.66 52.74 -29.58
CA LYS A 113 -35.03 54.01 -28.88
C LYS A 113 -35.12 53.98 -27.34
N LYS A 114 -34.95 55.18 -26.76
CA LYS A 114 -35.12 55.58 -25.34
C LYS A 114 -36.56 55.42 -24.84
N SER A 115 -36.76 55.06 -23.55
CA SER A 115 -37.24 56.02 -22.50
C SER A 115 -37.52 55.43 -21.09
N LYS A 116 -36.88 56.01 -20.08
CA LYS A 116 -37.38 56.43 -18.73
C LYS A 116 -38.37 55.57 -17.88
N ASN A 117 -37.94 55.41 -16.61
CA ASN A 117 -38.69 55.63 -15.34
C ASN A 117 -39.77 54.62 -14.87
N LEU A 118 -39.48 53.84 -13.81
CA LEU A 118 -39.75 54.09 -12.37
C LEU A 118 -39.74 52.78 -11.54
N ASN A 119 -39.19 52.85 -10.31
CA ASN A 119 -39.71 52.35 -9.01
C ASN A 119 -40.80 51.23 -8.99
N ASP A 120 -40.80 50.22 -8.10
CA ASP A 120 -40.23 50.08 -6.74
C ASP A 120 -40.00 48.58 -6.36
N ASP A 121 -39.42 48.39 -5.17
CA ASP A 121 -39.50 47.23 -4.24
C ASP A 121 -38.66 45.94 -4.44
N ASP A 122 -38.09 45.54 -3.30
CA ASP A 122 -37.21 44.42 -2.98
C ASP A 122 -37.83 43.02 -3.20
N ASP A 123 -37.00 42.04 -3.55
CA ASP A 123 -36.82 40.80 -2.75
C ASP A 123 -35.62 39.98 -3.30
N ASP A 124 -34.76 39.49 -2.39
CA ASP A 124 -33.67 38.55 -2.69
C ASP A 124 -34.24 37.11 -2.81
N GLU A 125 -33.98 36.38 -3.90
CA GLU A 125 -33.69 34.94 -3.80
C GLU A 125 -32.97 34.36 -5.05
N GLU A 126 -32.16 33.34 -4.77
CA GLU A 126 -31.00 32.82 -5.50
C GLU A 126 -31.25 32.28 -6.93
N SER A 127 -30.28 32.50 -7.83
CA SER A 127 -30.22 31.90 -9.17
C SER A 127 -29.31 30.66 -9.21
N GLU A 128 -29.85 29.53 -9.64
CA GLU A 128 -29.08 28.33 -10.00
C GLU A 128 -28.82 28.33 -11.52
N GLU A 129 -27.58 28.60 -11.94
CA GLU A 129 -27.11 28.40 -13.32
C GLU A 129 -25.86 27.50 -13.32
N ASP A 130 -26.03 26.24 -13.72
CA ASP A 130 -24.93 25.29 -13.95
C ASP A 130 -24.52 25.33 -15.45
N GLU A 131 -23.35 25.89 -15.76
CA GLU A 131 -22.78 25.84 -17.11
C GLU A 131 -22.15 24.47 -17.42
N GLU A 132 -22.63 23.79 -18.47
CA GLU A 132 -22.02 22.55 -18.99
C GLU A 132 -20.82 22.84 -19.91
N VAL A 133 -19.60 22.54 -19.45
CA VAL A 133 -18.37 22.66 -20.26
C VAL A 133 -18.25 21.52 -21.28
N ILE A 134 -18.12 21.89 -22.55
CA ILE A 134 -18.06 20.99 -23.71
C ILE A 134 -16.71 20.24 -23.80
N GLY A 135 -16.76 18.93 -24.04
CA GLY A 135 -15.60 18.08 -24.35
C GLY A 135 -15.35 17.89 -25.87
N PRO A 136 -14.11 17.63 -26.31
CA PRO A 136 -13.72 17.70 -27.72
C PRO A 136 -14.12 16.49 -28.58
N ILE A 137 -14.24 16.76 -29.88
CA ILE A 137 -14.60 15.80 -30.94
C ILE A 137 -13.34 15.01 -31.39
N PRO A 138 -13.43 13.69 -31.65
CA PRO A 138 -12.32 12.91 -32.19
C PRO A 138 -12.20 13.05 -33.72
N THR A 139 -11.00 13.28 -34.23
CA THR A 139 -10.69 13.20 -35.66
C THR A 139 -9.75 12.03 -35.96
N GLY A 140 -9.96 11.37 -37.11
CA GLY A 140 -9.16 10.23 -37.54
C GLY A 140 -9.11 10.12 -39.05
N GLY A 141 -7.89 10.30 -39.60
CA GLY A 141 -7.37 9.86 -40.91
C GLY A 141 -8.26 9.85 -42.17
N VAL A 142 -7.78 10.46 -43.25
CA VAL A 142 -6.97 9.77 -44.29
C VAL A 142 -6.51 10.76 -45.38
N ASN A 143 -5.34 10.50 -45.96
CA ASN A 143 -4.68 11.21 -47.07
C ASN A 143 -5.59 11.61 -48.25
N GLU A 144 -5.23 12.71 -48.95
CA GLU A 144 -4.80 12.57 -50.37
C GLU A 144 -3.89 13.69 -50.91
N ASN A 145 -3.12 13.35 -51.94
CA ASN A 145 -2.08 14.18 -52.55
C ASN A 145 -2.61 15.43 -53.26
N ARG A 146 -1.84 16.54 -53.21
CA ARG A 146 -1.64 17.40 -54.40
C ARG A 146 -0.27 18.05 -54.46
N ARG A 147 0.22 18.21 -55.69
CA ARG A 147 1.62 18.51 -56.02
C ARG A 147 1.91 20.00 -55.96
N LYS A 148 3.09 20.38 -55.44
CA LYS A 148 3.72 21.69 -55.70
C LYS A 148 3.80 21.93 -57.21
N LYS A 149 3.42 23.13 -57.65
CA LYS A 149 3.91 23.71 -58.90
C LYS A 149 4.26 25.17 -58.64
N VAL A 150 5.48 25.52 -59.05
CA VAL A 150 6.06 26.87 -58.96
C VAL A 150 5.52 27.69 -60.12
N ASP A 151 5.20 28.97 -59.88
CA ASP A 151 5.64 30.02 -60.81
C ASP A 151 5.85 31.36 -60.09
N LYS A 152 6.68 32.22 -60.68
CA LYS A 152 6.96 33.59 -60.22
C LYS A 152 6.22 34.61 -61.10
N GLY A 153 5.76 35.70 -60.51
CA GLY A 153 5.32 36.91 -61.20
C GLY A 153 5.45 38.10 -60.26
N ASP A 154 6.10 39.15 -60.71
CA ASP A 154 6.49 40.33 -59.92
C ASP A 154 5.58 41.53 -60.21
N ASP A 155 5.77 42.59 -59.41
CA ASP A 155 5.41 44.01 -59.63
C ASP A 155 3.99 44.57 -59.30
N SER A 156 4.08 45.73 -58.61
CA SER A 156 3.22 46.93 -58.53
C SER A 156 2.26 47.17 -57.34
N ASP A 157 2.79 47.99 -56.41
CA ASP A 157 2.20 49.18 -55.76
C ASP A 157 1.04 49.08 -54.74
N GLY A 158 1.27 49.69 -53.55
CA GLY A 158 0.21 50.40 -52.81
C GLY A 158 0.13 50.20 -51.29
N ASP A 159 1.04 50.86 -50.54
CA ASP A 159 0.97 51.42 -49.16
C ASP A 159 -0.05 50.96 -48.08
N ASP A 160 0.41 51.15 -46.82
CA ASP A 160 -0.32 51.26 -45.54
C ASP A 160 -0.78 49.98 -44.78
N ASP A 161 0.18 49.41 -44.06
CA ASP A 161 0.23 49.25 -42.59
C ASP A 161 -0.82 48.45 -41.75
N GLU A 162 -0.24 47.73 -40.78
CA GLU A 162 -0.75 47.17 -39.51
C GLU A 162 -1.39 45.76 -39.44
N ASP A 163 -0.78 44.95 -38.56
CA ASP A 163 -1.27 43.76 -37.84
C ASP A 163 -1.48 42.42 -38.58
N GLU A 164 -0.40 41.81 -39.09
CA GLU A 164 -0.26 40.34 -39.07
C GLU A 164 0.13 39.88 -37.67
N GLN A 165 -0.85 39.39 -36.89
CA GLN A 165 -0.56 38.50 -35.77
C GLN A 165 -0.24 37.12 -36.36
N ASP A 166 1.04 36.73 -36.28
CA ASP A 166 1.44 35.34 -36.50
C ASP A 166 0.70 34.46 -35.49
N GLU A 167 -0.35 33.77 -35.95
CA GLU A 167 -0.88 32.59 -35.26
C GLU A 167 0.16 31.48 -35.40
N ASP A 168 1.17 31.51 -34.52
CA ASP A 168 2.10 30.41 -34.26
C ASP A 168 1.29 29.19 -33.80
N ASP A 169 0.84 28.40 -34.77
CA ASP A 169 0.26 27.07 -34.60
C ASP A 169 1.39 26.12 -34.16
N ASP A 170 1.83 26.30 -32.91
CA ASP A 170 2.90 25.55 -32.26
C ASP A 170 2.66 24.04 -32.42
N GLU A 171 3.50 23.38 -33.22
CA GLU A 171 3.49 21.93 -33.39
C GLU A 171 3.90 21.27 -32.06
N PHE A 172 2.91 21.07 -31.18
CA PHE A 172 3.06 20.66 -29.79
C PHE A 172 3.80 19.31 -29.67
N ASP A 173 5.12 19.35 -29.60
CA ASP A 173 5.97 18.17 -29.43
C ASP A 173 5.74 17.56 -28.04
N GLU A 174 4.84 16.57 -27.97
CA GLU A 174 4.47 15.88 -26.73
C GLU A 174 5.67 15.29 -25.98
N ASP A 175 6.77 15.01 -26.70
CA ASP A 175 7.99 14.41 -26.15
C ASP A 175 8.99 15.44 -25.60
N ALA A 176 8.75 16.74 -25.81
CA ALA A 176 9.60 17.81 -25.27
C ALA A 176 9.77 17.68 -23.74
N PRO A 177 10.97 17.95 -23.20
CA PRO A 177 11.25 17.75 -21.78
C PRO A 177 10.30 18.56 -20.87
N ILE A 178 9.97 19.79 -21.24
CA ILE A 178 9.07 20.65 -20.47
C ILE A 178 7.65 20.06 -20.34
N ASN A 179 7.16 19.37 -21.37
CA ASN A 179 5.85 18.70 -21.38
C ASN A 179 5.80 17.48 -20.46
N LYS A 180 6.95 16.94 -20.03
CA LYS A 180 7.05 15.83 -19.06
C LYS A 180 7.01 16.31 -17.61
N LEU A 181 7.30 17.59 -17.35
CA LEU A 181 7.35 18.18 -16.02
C LEU A 181 5.93 18.38 -15.44
N PRO A 182 5.59 17.78 -14.28
CA PRO A 182 4.29 17.97 -13.66
C PRO A 182 4.20 19.35 -12.98
N HIS A 183 3.62 20.32 -13.67
CA HIS A 183 3.53 21.72 -13.21
C HIS A 183 2.13 22.36 -13.35
N SER A 184 1.19 21.69 -14.02
CA SER A 184 -0.11 22.26 -14.40
C SER A 184 -1.04 22.55 -13.21
N HIS A 185 -1.01 21.70 -12.19
CA HIS A 185 -1.83 21.83 -11.00
C HIS A 185 -1.01 21.64 -9.71
N GLU A 186 -1.38 22.37 -8.66
CA GLU A 186 -0.80 22.22 -7.33
C GLU A 186 -1.82 21.79 -6.27
N VAL A 187 -1.30 21.18 -5.22
CA VAL A 187 -2.03 20.69 -4.05
C VAL A 187 -1.26 21.07 -2.79
N GLU A 188 -1.96 21.59 -1.78
CA GLU A 188 -1.37 21.97 -0.49
C GLU A 188 -1.73 20.95 0.60
N MET A 189 -0.72 20.46 1.33
CA MET A 189 -0.88 19.63 2.54
C MET A 189 -0.18 20.33 3.71
N ARG A 190 -0.90 20.54 4.83
CA ARG A 190 -0.36 21.27 6.00
C ARG A 190 0.12 20.30 7.09
N HIS A 191 1.44 20.13 7.20
CA HIS A 191 2.04 19.27 8.22
C HIS A 191 1.97 19.88 9.63
N GLY A 192 2.33 21.16 9.74
CA GLY A 192 2.54 21.86 11.01
C GLY A 192 2.92 23.32 10.76
N SER A 193 3.61 23.95 11.72
CA SER A 193 4.07 25.34 11.60
C SER A 193 5.56 25.48 11.34
N LYS A 194 6.39 24.49 11.68
CA LYS A 194 7.82 24.49 11.33
C LYS A 194 8.11 23.70 10.05
N ALA A 195 9.20 24.12 9.41
CA ALA A 195 9.85 23.52 8.25
C ALA A 195 9.74 21.99 8.13
N VAL A 196 9.28 21.54 6.97
CA VAL A 196 9.31 20.11 6.60
C VAL A 196 10.71 19.77 6.08
N VAL A 197 11.48 19.10 6.93
CA VAL A 197 12.89 18.77 6.69
C VAL A 197 13.06 17.49 5.89
N ALA A 198 12.14 16.53 6.06
CA ALA A 198 12.20 15.23 5.41
C ALA A 198 10.88 14.84 4.74
N LEU A 199 10.97 14.22 3.56
CA LEU A 199 9.86 13.65 2.79
C LEU A 199 10.28 12.30 2.23
N ALA A 200 9.35 11.36 2.22
CA ALA A 200 9.50 10.07 1.53
C ALA A 200 8.14 9.61 1.01
N SER A 201 8.11 9.00 -0.18
CA SER A 201 6.89 8.38 -0.73
C SER A 201 7.08 6.88 -0.89
N ASP A 202 5.99 6.15 -0.68
CA ASP A 202 5.87 4.72 -0.93
C ASP A 202 6.20 4.42 -2.42
N PRO A 203 6.99 3.38 -2.76
CA PRO A 203 7.26 2.96 -4.15
C PRO A 203 6.02 2.65 -5.02
N SER A 204 4.82 2.56 -4.41
CA SER A 204 3.52 2.49 -5.10
C SER A 204 2.83 3.85 -5.31
N GLY A 205 3.26 4.90 -4.62
CA GLY A 205 2.69 6.26 -4.68
C GLY A 205 1.37 6.44 -3.94
N VAL A 206 0.97 5.46 -3.11
CA VAL A 206 -0.29 5.53 -2.33
C VAL A 206 -0.12 6.32 -1.02
N ARG A 207 1.07 6.26 -0.42
CA ARG A 207 1.40 6.98 0.82
C ARG A 207 2.58 7.93 0.65
N LEU A 208 2.53 9.01 1.40
CA LEU A 208 3.62 9.94 1.63
C LEU A 208 3.86 10.04 3.14
N ALA A 209 5.11 10.22 3.53
CA ALA A 209 5.51 10.49 4.90
C ALA A 209 6.34 11.76 4.94
N SER A 210 6.19 12.50 6.04
CA SER A 210 6.82 13.80 6.21
C SER A 210 7.32 13.97 7.64
N GLY A 211 8.53 14.50 7.79
CA GLY A 211 9.15 14.82 9.06
C GLY A 211 9.43 16.31 9.13
N SER A 212 8.97 16.96 10.20
CA SER A 212 9.24 18.37 10.46
C SER A 212 10.34 18.56 11.51
N MET A 213 10.89 19.76 11.54
CA MET A 213 11.66 20.28 12.67
C MET A 213 10.84 20.35 13.99
N ASP A 214 9.50 20.17 13.91
CA ASP A 214 8.58 19.99 15.04
C ASP A 214 8.68 18.62 15.76
N TYR A 215 9.65 17.77 15.43
CA TYR A 215 9.79 16.38 15.92
C TYR A 215 8.67 15.41 15.45
N ASN A 216 7.61 15.96 14.87
CA ASN A 216 6.49 15.23 14.32
C ASN A 216 6.83 14.52 13.00
N LEU A 217 6.29 13.31 12.88
CA LEU A 217 6.21 12.53 11.65
C LEU A 217 4.73 12.34 11.31
N ASN A 218 4.30 12.90 10.19
CA ASN A 218 2.93 12.79 9.68
C ASN A 218 2.88 11.84 8.49
N PHE A 219 1.88 10.94 8.51
CA PHE A 219 1.56 10.04 7.42
C PHE A 219 0.35 10.55 6.63
N TRP A 220 0.48 10.47 5.31
CA TRP A 220 -0.49 10.86 4.31
C TRP A 220 -0.87 9.61 3.51
N ASP A 221 -2.17 9.35 3.35
CA ASP A 221 -2.68 8.24 2.52
C ASP A 221 -3.64 8.80 1.49
N PHE A 222 -3.17 8.93 0.25
CA PHE A 222 -3.95 9.54 -0.83
C PHE A 222 -5.20 8.72 -1.20
N SER A 223 -5.24 7.43 -0.82
CA SER A 223 -6.40 6.56 -1.07
C SER A 223 -7.48 6.65 0.01
N GLY A 224 -7.15 7.18 1.20
CA GLY A 224 -8.10 7.42 2.30
C GLY A 224 -8.50 8.89 2.47
N MET A 225 -7.68 9.82 1.97
CA MET A 225 -7.84 11.27 2.14
C MET A 225 -8.85 11.88 1.15
N ASP A 226 -9.39 13.03 1.55
CA ASP A 226 -10.30 13.88 0.78
C ASP A 226 -9.68 15.26 0.54
N LYS A 227 -10.41 16.18 -0.11
CA LYS A 227 -9.95 17.55 -0.42
C LYS A 227 -9.52 18.37 0.82
N SER A 228 -9.79 17.93 2.06
CA SER A 228 -9.31 18.61 3.26
C SER A 228 -7.81 18.41 3.53
N MET A 229 -7.16 17.46 2.82
CA MET A 229 -5.72 17.23 2.84
C MET A 229 -5.10 17.13 4.24
N LYS A 230 -5.75 16.35 5.12
CA LYS A 230 -5.31 16.08 6.50
C LYS A 230 -4.54 14.77 6.59
N SER A 231 -3.45 14.77 7.35
CA SER A 231 -2.69 13.55 7.69
C SER A 231 -3.55 12.60 8.51
N PHE A 232 -3.57 11.30 8.19
CA PHE A 232 -4.37 10.32 8.92
C PHE A 232 -3.76 9.91 10.27
N ARG A 233 -2.45 10.14 10.44
CA ARG A 233 -1.69 9.87 11.66
C ARG A 233 -0.55 10.87 11.79
N SER A 234 -0.39 11.41 12.99
CA SER A 234 0.76 12.19 13.44
C SER A 234 1.35 11.52 14.67
N MET A 235 2.68 11.44 14.77
CA MET A 235 3.38 10.82 15.90
C MET A 235 4.81 11.34 16.05
N GLN A 236 5.41 11.18 17.23
CA GLN A 236 6.79 11.60 17.53
C GLN A 236 7.66 10.36 17.84
N PRO A 237 8.25 9.67 16.84
CA PRO A 237 9.00 8.43 17.07
C PRO A 237 10.28 8.63 17.90
N CYS A 238 10.84 9.84 17.91
CA CYS A 238 12.11 10.18 18.55
C CYS A 238 12.01 11.37 19.52
N GLU A 239 10.78 11.72 19.96
CA GLU A 239 10.35 12.77 20.92
C GLU A 239 11.21 14.06 20.98
N ASN A 240 12.43 13.97 21.50
CA ASN A 240 13.36 15.09 21.70
C ASN A 240 14.23 15.46 20.48
N HIS A 241 14.16 14.73 19.36
CA HIS A 241 15.08 14.90 18.22
C HIS A 241 14.37 15.23 16.90
N PRO A 242 14.84 16.24 16.13
CA PRO A 242 14.27 16.59 14.83
C PRO A 242 14.50 15.47 13.81
N ILE A 243 13.49 15.23 12.97
CA ILE A 243 13.60 14.29 11.86
C ILE A 243 14.47 14.95 10.79
N ARG A 244 15.55 14.27 10.39
CA ARG A 244 16.51 14.75 9.38
C ARG A 244 16.35 14.08 8.04
N ASN A 245 16.04 12.79 8.01
CA ASN A 245 15.74 12.08 6.77
C ASN A 245 14.71 10.96 6.99
N LEU A 246 13.92 10.68 5.96
CA LEU A 246 12.94 9.61 5.88
C LEU A 246 13.20 8.85 4.58
N TYR A 247 13.13 7.53 4.61
CA TYR A 247 13.25 6.72 3.39
C TYR A 247 12.37 5.46 3.49
N TYR A 248 11.52 5.23 2.51
CA TYR A 248 10.74 3.99 2.42
C TYR A 248 11.62 2.84 1.89
N SER A 249 11.49 1.66 2.49
CA SER A 249 12.00 0.42 1.91
C SER A 249 11.49 0.22 0.48
N PHE A 250 12.24 -0.51 -0.34
CA PHE A 250 11.89 -0.74 -1.75
C PHE A 250 10.52 -1.43 -1.96
N SER A 251 10.00 -2.13 -0.96
CA SER A 251 8.65 -2.70 -1.00
C SER A 251 7.54 -1.77 -0.50
N GLY A 252 7.88 -0.68 0.21
CA GLY A 252 6.91 0.22 0.85
C GLY A 252 6.40 -0.23 2.23
N ASP A 253 6.78 -1.43 2.70
CA ASP A 253 6.27 -1.99 3.96
C ASP A 253 6.90 -1.34 5.20
N MET A 254 8.18 -0.98 5.11
CA MET A 254 8.96 -0.38 6.19
C MET A 254 9.44 1.02 5.80
N MET A 255 9.65 1.87 6.80
CA MET A 255 10.24 3.20 6.67
C MET A 255 11.40 3.36 7.64
N LEU A 256 12.54 3.84 7.14
CA LEU A 256 13.66 4.27 7.97
C LEU A 256 13.41 5.72 8.41
N VAL A 257 13.47 5.95 9.71
CA VAL A 257 13.38 7.27 10.34
C VAL A 257 14.75 7.62 10.90
N VAL A 258 15.36 8.65 10.31
CA VAL A 258 16.63 9.22 10.76
C VAL A 258 16.33 10.56 11.42
N SER A 259 16.56 10.64 12.73
CA SER A 259 16.48 11.88 13.51
C SER A 259 17.87 12.31 13.98
N GLY A 260 17.97 13.45 14.66
CA GLY A 260 19.20 13.86 15.36
C GLY A 260 19.64 12.91 16.48
N SER A 261 18.89 11.85 16.79
CA SER A 261 19.32 10.79 17.72
C SER A 261 20.53 10.02 17.16
N SER A 262 21.31 9.38 18.03
CA SER A 262 22.34 8.41 17.65
C SER A 262 21.77 7.05 17.19
N GLN A 263 20.46 6.85 17.33
CA GLN A 263 19.77 5.59 17.01
C GLN A 263 18.75 5.85 15.89
N ALA A 264 18.86 5.11 14.79
CA ALA A 264 17.82 5.11 13.76
C ALA A 264 16.69 4.17 14.16
N LYS A 265 15.46 4.56 13.84
CA LYS A 265 14.27 3.74 14.03
C LYS A 265 13.73 3.26 12.69
N VAL A 266 13.22 2.04 12.66
CA VAL A 266 12.46 1.51 11.51
C VAL A 266 11.02 1.33 11.94
N LEU A 267 10.13 2.02 11.25
CA LEU A 267 8.69 1.95 11.45
C LEU A 267 8.04 1.06 10.37
N ASP A 268 6.91 0.45 10.73
CA ASP A 268 5.96 -0.13 9.79
C ASP A 268 5.30 0.96 8.92
N ARG A 269 4.60 0.56 7.87
CA ARG A 269 3.84 1.45 6.97
C ARG A 269 2.77 2.28 7.69
N ASP A 270 2.31 1.81 8.85
CA ASP A 270 1.36 2.47 9.75
C ASP A 270 2.03 3.23 10.91
N GLY A 271 3.36 3.23 11.03
CA GLY A 271 4.10 3.95 12.07
C GLY A 271 4.39 3.18 13.36
N PHE A 272 4.10 1.88 13.42
CA PHE A 272 4.51 1.05 14.57
C PHE A 272 6.02 0.77 14.52
N GLU A 273 6.71 0.93 15.64
CA GLU A 273 8.15 0.67 15.72
C GLU A 273 8.45 -0.83 15.59
N LYS A 274 9.30 -1.19 14.61
CA LYS A 274 9.74 -2.57 14.35
C LYS A 274 11.16 -2.82 14.84
N MET A 275 12.01 -1.80 14.78
CA MET A 275 13.42 -1.86 15.15
C MET A 275 13.88 -0.50 15.65
N GLU A 276 14.69 -0.53 16.70
CA GLU A 276 15.59 0.54 17.09
C GLU A 276 17.03 0.04 16.91
N CYS A 277 17.91 0.87 16.34
CA CYS A 277 19.35 0.55 16.27
C CYS A 277 19.98 0.70 17.66
N VAL A 278 20.92 -0.17 18.02
CA VAL A 278 21.69 -0.03 19.27
C VAL A 278 22.56 1.22 19.25
N LYS A 279 22.62 1.94 20.37
CA LYS A 279 23.55 3.07 20.58
C LYS A 279 24.99 2.58 20.76
N GLY A 280 25.96 3.29 20.17
CA GLY A 280 27.39 3.03 20.37
C GLY A 280 27.90 3.48 21.75
N ASP A 281 28.93 2.81 22.26
CA ASP A 281 29.68 3.30 23.42
C ASP A 281 30.49 4.54 23.03
N GLN A 282 30.16 5.68 23.64
CA GLN A 282 30.75 6.98 23.34
C GLN A 282 32.21 7.15 23.77
N TYR A 283 32.71 6.29 24.66
CA TYR A 283 34.07 6.39 25.20
C TYR A 283 35.11 5.61 24.38
N ILE A 284 34.68 4.83 23.39
CA ILE A 284 35.57 4.05 22.52
C ILE A 284 36.04 4.91 21.33
N ALA A 285 37.33 5.23 21.30
CA ALA A 285 37.93 6.06 20.24
C ALA A 285 37.94 5.42 18.84
N ASP A 286 37.97 4.07 18.77
CA ASP A 286 37.95 3.30 17.52
C ASP A 286 36.54 2.85 17.13
N MET A 287 35.99 3.50 16.10
CA MET A 287 34.62 3.28 15.61
C MET A 287 34.34 1.87 15.07
N SER A 288 35.36 1.04 14.79
CA SER A 288 35.11 -0.38 14.43
C SER A 288 34.66 -1.23 15.61
N LYS A 289 34.96 -0.82 16.85
CA LYS A 289 34.63 -1.58 18.06
C LYS A 289 33.28 -1.22 18.66
N THR A 290 32.66 -0.12 18.22
CA THR A 290 31.34 0.30 18.70
C THR A 290 30.22 -0.39 17.90
N LYS A 291 29.15 -0.78 18.59
CA LYS A 291 28.00 -1.55 18.03
C LYS A 291 26.92 -0.69 17.36
N GLY A 292 27.11 0.62 17.35
CA GLY A 292 26.22 1.59 16.72
C GLY A 292 26.81 2.99 16.76
N HIS A 293 26.07 3.96 16.24
CA HIS A 293 26.57 5.34 16.19
C HIS A 293 26.69 5.94 17.58
N ILE A 294 27.72 6.77 17.75
CA ILE A 294 28.03 7.46 19.00
C ILE A 294 27.34 8.83 19.07
N ALA A 295 27.31 9.53 17.94
CA ALA A 295 26.75 10.87 17.79
C ALA A 295 25.46 10.84 16.95
N GLY A 296 24.78 11.98 16.85
CA GLY A 296 23.55 12.12 16.07
C GLY A 296 23.70 11.71 14.61
N LEU A 297 22.62 11.18 14.03
CA LEU A 297 22.59 10.81 12.63
C LEU A 297 22.36 12.02 11.72
N THR A 298 22.91 11.98 10.52
CA THR A 298 22.80 13.05 9.51
C THR A 298 21.82 12.68 8.40
N SER A 299 21.89 11.44 7.91
CA SER A 299 21.10 10.93 6.78
C SER A 299 21.03 9.38 6.79
N GLY A 300 20.25 8.80 5.89
CA GLY A 300 20.14 7.34 5.73
C GLY A 300 19.31 6.94 4.52
N CYS A 301 19.51 5.72 4.04
CA CYS A 301 18.94 5.20 2.80
C CYS A 301 18.76 3.67 2.88
N TRP A 302 17.66 3.14 2.36
CA TRP A 302 17.49 1.68 2.22
C TRP A 302 18.32 1.13 1.06
N SER A 303 18.79 -0.11 1.17
CA SER A 303 19.41 -0.81 0.04
C SER A 303 18.35 -1.16 -1.00
N PRO A 304 18.54 -0.81 -2.28
CA PRO A 304 17.55 -1.08 -3.33
C PRO A 304 17.45 -2.58 -3.67
N VAL A 305 18.53 -3.35 -3.47
CA VAL A 305 18.60 -4.78 -3.77
C VAL A 305 18.27 -5.66 -2.56
N ARG A 306 18.71 -5.24 -1.35
CA ARG A 306 18.61 -6.07 -0.14
C ARG A 306 17.56 -5.51 0.79
N ARG A 307 16.34 -6.07 0.71
CA ARG A 307 15.13 -5.65 1.45
C ARG A 307 15.36 -5.36 2.94
N GLU A 308 16.17 -6.17 3.61
CA GLU A 308 16.43 -6.05 5.05
C GLU A 308 17.54 -5.06 5.41
N GLU A 309 18.23 -4.45 4.44
CA GLU A 309 19.48 -3.76 4.68
C GLU A 309 19.37 -2.26 4.40
N PHE A 310 19.88 -1.45 5.32
CA PHE A 310 19.88 0.01 5.19
C PHE A 310 21.21 0.61 5.65
N LEU A 311 21.45 1.84 5.21
CA LEU A 311 22.63 2.65 5.49
C LEU A 311 22.23 3.84 6.36
N THR A 312 23.04 4.17 7.35
CA THR A 312 22.94 5.41 8.13
C THR A 312 24.28 6.13 8.11
N SER A 313 24.25 7.46 8.03
CA SER A 313 25.42 8.33 8.23
C SER A 313 25.30 9.06 9.57
N GLY A 314 26.42 9.20 10.28
CA GLY A 314 26.45 9.85 11.59
C GLY A 314 27.57 10.87 11.74
N MET A 315 27.36 11.82 12.66
CA MET A 315 28.35 12.82 13.05
C MET A 315 29.62 12.20 13.70
N ASP A 316 29.63 10.89 13.95
CA ASP A 316 30.77 10.13 14.45
C ASP A 316 31.82 9.76 13.37
N SER A 317 31.77 10.41 12.20
CA SER A 317 32.63 10.15 11.02
C SER A 317 32.50 8.73 10.46
N THR A 318 31.30 8.13 10.56
CA THR A 318 31.02 6.82 9.98
C THR A 318 29.74 6.75 9.18
N LEU A 319 29.74 5.84 8.21
CA LEU A 319 28.53 5.23 7.67
C LEU A 319 28.42 3.82 8.26
N ARG A 320 27.22 3.38 8.63
CA ARG A 320 26.96 2.01 9.09
C ARG A 320 25.91 1.35 8.24
N THR A 321 26.17 0.10 7.87
CA THR A 321 25.16 -0.76 7.24
C THR A 321 24.52 -1.64 8.32
N TRP A 322 23.21 -1.70 8.33
CA TRP A 322 22.39 -2.42 9.30
C TRP A 322 21.54 -3.46 8.59
N VAL A 323 21.31 -4.60 9.24
CA VAL A 323 20.45 -5.69 8.73
C VAL A 323 19.28 -5.87 9.68
N PHE A 324 18.06 -5.92 9.15
CA PHE A 324 16.82 -5.94 9.91
C PHE A 324 16.77 -7.12 10.91
N ALA A 325 17.21 -8.30 10.51
CA ALA A 325 17.31 -9.48 11.39
C ALA A 325 18.33 -9.35 12.56
N LYS A 326 19.19 -8.32 12.57
CA LYS A 326 20.26 -8.11 13.56
C LYS A 326 20.26 -6.68 14.12
N THR A 327 19.39 -6.42 15.09
CA THR A 327 19.32 -5.13 15.84
C THR A 327 20.56 -4.79 16.67
N LYS A 328 21.29 -5.79 17.18
CA LYS A 328 22.30 -5.60 18.24
C LYS A 328 23.69 -5.15 17.79
N GLU A 329 23.95 -5.16 16.49
CA GLU A 329 25.25 -4.83 15.88
C GLU A 329 25.05 -4.30 14.45
N GLN A 330 25.86 -3.34 14.01
CA GLN A 330 25.96 -3.06 12.57
C GLN A 330 26.59 -4.24 11.82
N ARG A 331 26.22 -4.43 10.55
CA ARG A 331 26.87 -5.37 9.63
C ARG A 331 28.28 -4.91 9.25
N ALA A 332 28.46 -3.63 8.95
CA ALA A 332 29.75 -3.06 8.60
C ALA A 332 29.84 -1.57 8.97
N VAL A 333 31.07 -1.11 9.22
CA VAL A 333 31.43 0.28 9.50
C VAL A 333 32.33 0.80 8.38
N ILE A 334 31.92 1.89 7.75
CA ILE A 334 32.70 2.63 6.76
C ILE A 334 33.20 3.91 7.44
N LYS A 335 34.52 4.14 7.45
CA LYS A 335 35.13 5.31 8.11
C LYS A 335 35.48 6.35 7.06
N THR A 336 34.84 7.52 7.11
CA THR A 336 35.08 8.63 6.18
C THR A 336 36.35 9.39 6.58
N ARG A 337 37.24 9.64 5.61
CA ARG A 337 38.58 10.20 5.88
C ARG A 337 38.91 11.39 4.99
N ALA A 338 39.34 12.48 5.60
CA ALA A 338 39.83 13.67 4.92
C ALA A 338 41.23 13.43 4.30
N GLN A 339 41.74 14.45 3.59
CA GLN A 339 43.16 14.52 3.24
C GLN A 339 44.03 14.45 4.51
N GLY A 340 45.15 13.72 4.46
CA GLY A 340 45.97 13.45 5.65
C GLY A 340 45.42 12.37 6.59
N GLY A 341 44.26 11.76 6.30
CA GLY A 341 43.71 10.63 7.07
C GLY A 341 42.95 11.02 8.34
N LEU A 342 42.68 12.31 8.56
CA LEU A 342 41.81 12.79 9.63
C LEU A 342 40.37 12.28 9.43
N LYS A 343 39.57 12.30 10.49
CA LYS A 343 38.13 12.00 10.45
C LYS A 343 37.39 13.17 9.77
N THR A 344 36.43 12.88 8.89
CA THR A 344 35.50 13.88 8.29
C THR A 344 34.06 13.40 8.46
N ILE A 345 33.10 14.30 8.61
CA ILE A 345 31.70 13.96 8.93
C ILE A 345 30.92 13.72 7.62
N PRO A 346 30.27 12.56 7.43
CA PRO A 346 29.34 12.36 6.32
C PRO A 346 28.01 13.08 6.60
N THR A 347 27.65 14.03 5.75
CA THR A 347 26.43 14.84 5.84
C THR A 347 25.27 14.17 5.12
N SER A 348 25.55 13.54 3.98
CA SER A 348 24.59 12.83 3.15
C SER A 348 25.15 11.48 2.69
N CYS A 349 24.28 10.50 2.45
CA CYS A 349 24.67 9.19 1.92
C CYS A 349 23.59 8.58 1.02
N ALA A 350 24.01 7.78 0.04
CA ALA A 350 23.11 7.11 -0.91
C ALA A 350 23.69 5.78 -1.40
N TYR A 351 22.81 4.86 -1.75
CA TYR A 351 23.12 3.70 -2.59
C TYR A 351 22.94 4.03 -4.07
N ASN A 352 23.79 3.47 -4.92
CA ASN A 352 23.46 3.34 -6.34
C ASN A 352 22.32 2.32 -6.53
N ARG A 353 21.56 2.43 -7.63
CA ARG A 353 20.37 1.62 -7.91
C ARG A 353 20.62 0.11 -7.88
N ASP A 354 21.80 -0.32 -8.32
CA ASP A 354 22.24 -1.73 -8.28
C ASP A 354 22.75 -2.19 -6.90
N GLY A 355 22.80 -1.30 -5.90
CA GLY A 355 23.37 -1.58 -4.58
C GLY A 355 24.88 -1.87 -4.57
N THR A 356 25.57 -1.73 -5.70
CA THR A 356 27.00 -2.02 -5.91
C THR A 356 27.92 -0.93 -5.37
N LEU A 357 27.45 0.32 -5.31
CA LEU A 357 28.18 1.47 -4.78
C LEU A 357 27.40 2.14 -3.66
N ILE A 358 28.12 2.57 -2.63
CA ILE A 358 27.67 3.54 -1.63
C ILE A 358 28.43 4.83 -1.90
N ALA A 359 27.73 5.97 -1.89
CA ALA A 359 28.33 7.31 -1.89
C ALA A 359 28.04 8.02 -0.56
N ALA A 360 28.95 8.92 -0.17
CA ALA A 360 28.71 9.89 0.89
C ALA A 360 29.35 11.24 0.54
N GLY A 361 28.58 12.30 0.77
CA GLY A 361 29.09 13.66 0.84
C GLY A 361 29.61 13.94 2.24
N CYS A 362 30.77 14.58 2.34
CA CYS A 362 31.41 14.89 3.62
C CYS A 362 31.57 16.40 3.83
N SER A 363 31.56 16.83 5.09
CA SER A 363 31.67 18.24 5.52
C SER A 363 33.00 18.93 5.14
N ASP A 364 34.02 18.16 4.75
CA ASP A 364 35.26 18.69 4.19
C ASP A 364 35.16 19.05 2.69
N GLY A 365 33.95 19.03 2.11
CA GLY A 365 33.71 19.25 0.68
C GLY A 365 34.06 18.04 -0.19
N SER A 366 34.41 16.90 0.42
CA SER A 366 34.81 15.69 -0.32
C SER A 366 33.64 14.76 -0.61
N LEU A 367 33.66 14.17 -1.79
CA LEU A 367 32.70 13.17 -2.25
C LEU A 367 33.41 11.81 -2.33
N GLN A 368 32.95 10.85 -1.54
CA GLN A 368 33.62 9.57 -1.32
C GLN A 368 32.67 8.41 -1.67
N THR A 369 33.19 7.37 -2.32
CA THR A 369 32.41 6.18 -2.72
C THR A 369 33.12 4.88 -2.37
N TRP A 370 32.34 3.81 -2.16
CA TRP A 370 32.83 2.47 -1.86
C TRP A 370 32.03 1.40 -2.59
N ASP A 371 32.73 0.44 -3.21
CA ASP A 371 32.16 -0.78 -3.80
C ASP A 371 31.74 -1.78 -2.72
N THR A 372 30.45 -2.12 -2.65
CA THR A 372 29.87 -3.02 -1.64
C THR A 372 30.30 -4.48 -1.79
N ARG A 373 30.92 -4.83 -2.93
CA ARG A 373 31.52 -6.15 -3.20
C ARG A 373 32.96 -6.25 -2.68
N LYS A 374 33.55 -5.15 -2.23
CA LYS A 374 34.91 -5.06 -1.69
C LYS A 374 34.88 -4.73 -0.20
N MET A 375 36.03 -4.86 0.46
CA MET A 375 36.19 -4.40 1.83
C MET A 375 36.20 -2.86 1.87
N PHE A 376 35.41 -2.26 2.77
CA PHE A 376 35.24 -0.80 2.93
C PHE A 376 36.48 -0.03 3.46
N VAL A 377 37.68 -0.59 3.34
CA VAL A 377 38.95 0.02 3.83
C VAL A 377 39.43 1.15 2.92
N HIS A 378 39.25 1.01 1.60
CA HIS A 378 39.64 2.01 0.61
C HIS A 378 38.42 2.55 -0.13
N THR A 379 38.41 3.85 -0.39
CA THR A 379 37.46 4.47 -1.31
C THR A 379 37.70 3.95 -2.72
N THR A 380 36.63 3.72 -3.47
CA THR A 380 36.68 3.30 -4.88
C THR A 380 36.87 4.50 -5.79
N HIS A 381 36.12 5.58 -5.54
CA HIS A 381 36.37 6.92 -6.07
C HIS A 381 36.32 7.94 -4.93
N CYS A 382 37.18 8.96 -4.99
CA CYS A 382 37.25 10.00 -3.96
C CYS A 382 37.70 11.31 -4.61
N ILE A 383 36.82 12.31 -4.57
CA ILE A 383 37.08 13.67 -5.05
C ILE A 383 37.14 14.56 -3.81
N ARG A 384 38.29 15.19 -3.56
CA ARG A 384 38.53 15.94 -2.32
C ARG A 384 37.98 17.36 -2.36
N ASP A 385 38.09 18.00 -3.51
CA ASP A 385 37.62 19.35 -3.75
C ASP A 385 36.35 19.30 -4.64
N ALA A 386 35.37 18.46 -4.25
CA ALA A 386 34.12 18.32 -4.99
C ALA A 386 33.21 19.54 -4.77
N HIS A 387 33.16 20.02 -3.53
CA HIS A 387 32.53 21.26 -3.09
C HIS A 387 33.52 22.08 -2.25
N THR A 388 33.16 23.34 -1.93
CA THR A 388 34.03 24.19 -1.12
C THR A 388 34.25 23.61 0.29
N LYS A 389 35.44 23.80 0.85
CA LYS A 389 35.83 23.19 2.13
C LYS A 389 35.08 23.84 3.28
N GLY A 390 34.35 23.03 4.06
CA GLY A 390 33.50 23.50 5.15
C GLY A 390 32.07 23.82 4.73
N ALA A 391 31.72 23.70 3.44
CA ALA A 391 30.33 23.68 3.00
C ALA A 391 29.80 22.24 3.02
N ASP A 392 28.74 21.99 3.77
CA ASP A 392 28.14 20.67 3.87
C ASP A 392 27.49 20.27 2.53
N ILE A 393 27.63 18.99 2.17
CA ILE A 393 26.99 18.40 0.99
C ILE A 393 25.62 17.89 1.43
N SER A 394 24.57 18.69 1.20
CA SER A 394 23.23 18.49 1.74
C SER A 394 22.53 17.26 1.15
N SER A 395 22.78 16.95 -0.12
CA SER A 395 22.29 15.72 -0.76
C SER A 395 23.27 15.16 -1.78
N VAL A 396 23.29 13.83 -1.86
CA VAL A 396 23.99 13.03 -2.87
C VAL A 396 23.00 11.98 -3.36
N LEU A 397 22.79 11.90 -4.67
CA LEU A 397 21.88 10.94 -5.28
C LEU A 397 22.50 10.35 -6.54
N PHE A 398 22.23 9.07 -6.78
CA PHE A 398 22.52 8.44 -8.06
C PHE A 398 21.31 8.59 -8.98
N SER A 399 21.58 8.75 -10.26
CA SER A 399 20.62 8.57 -11.35
C SER A 399 20.04 7.14 -11.33
N TYR A 400 18.82 6.94 -11.85
CA TYR A 400 18.18 5.63 -11.95
C TYR A 400 18.97 4.65 -12.82
N SER A 401 19.67 5.14 -13.86
CA SER A 401 20.63 4.41 -14.69
C SER A 401 21.92 4.01 -13.96
N GLY A 402 22.22 4.66 -12.83
CA GLY A 402 23.43 4.45 -12.02
C GLY A 402 24.74 4.97 -12.62
N PHE A 403 24.72 5.61 -13.79
CA PHE A 403 25.91 6.17 -14.43
C PHE A 403 26.19 7.62 -14.04
N GLN A 404 25.19 8.37 -13.60
CA GLN A 404 25.35 9.72 -13.09
C GLN A 404 25.13 9.79 -11.58
N LEU A 405 25.77 10.77 -10.94
CA LEU A 405 25.57 11.14 -9.54
C LEU A 405 25.41 12.65 -9.45
N ALA A 406 24.37 13.13 -8.77
CA ALA A 406 24.19 14.54 -8.42
C ALA A 406 24.64 14.79 -6.98
N SER A 407 25.34 15.91 -6.74
CA SER A 407 25.69 16.40 -5.40
C SER A 407 25.28 17.86 -5.24
N ARG A 408 24.51 18.15 -4.20
CA ARG A 408 24.05 19.48 -3.81
C ARG A 408 24.78 19.90 -2.54
N SER A 409 25.19 21.16 -2.44
CA SER A 409 25.89 21.67 -1.25
C SER A 409 25.41 23.07 -0.86
N MET A 410 25.73 23.43 0.38
CA MET A 410 25.63 24.80 0.90
C MET A 410 26.62 25.78 0.27
N ASP A 411 27.53 25.32 -0.61
CA ASP A 411 28.34 26.21 -1.47
C ASP A 411 27.56 26.81 -2.65
N GLU A 412 26.22 26.74 -2.59
CA GLU A 412 25.26 27.24 -3.57
C GLU A 412 25.37 26.59 -4.96
N THR A 413 26.12 25.49 -5.09
CA THR A 413 26.21 24.72 -6.33
C THR A 413 25.43 23.39 -6.28
N LEU A 414 25.05 22.92 -7.47
CA LEU A 414 24.65 21.56 -7.77
C LEU A 414 25.63 21.03 -8.81
N LYS A 415 26.22 19.84 -8.60
CA LYS A 415 27.21 19.26 -9.51
C LYS A 415 26.79 17.87 -9.93
N LEU A 416 26.94 17.59 -11.23
CA LEU A 416 26.65 16.29 -11.83
C LEU A 416 27.96 15.61 -12.21
N TRP A 417 28.10 14.34 -11.85
CA TRP A 417 29.32 13.54 -12.01
C TRP A 417 29.03 12.25 -12.78
N ASP A 418 29.90 11.88 -13.73
CA ASP A 418 29.90 10.54 -14.33
C ASP A 418 30.62 9.56 -13.39
N THR A 419 29.94 8.48 -12.98
CA THR A 419 30.52 7.44 -12.13
C THR A 419 31.62 6.64 -12.84
N ARG A 420 31.60 6.58 -14.17
CA ARG A 420 32.64 5.96 -15.00
C ARG A 420 33.88 6.86 -15.12
N ALA A 421 33.70 8.17 -15.14
CA ALA A 421 34.74 9.19 -15.33
C ALA A 421 34.88 10.16 -14.13
N PHE A 422 34.83 9.62 -12.91
CA PHE A 422 34.72 10.35 -11.64
C PHE A 422 35.99 11.13 -11.21
N LYS A 423 36.43 12.09 -12.06
CA LYS A 423 37.59 12.97 -11.85
C LYS A 423 37.24 14.46 -11.87
N LYS A 424 36.24 14.85 -12.65
CA LYS A 424 35.72 16.22 -12.82
C LYS A 424 34.19 16.15 -12.87
N PRO A 425 33.48 17.23 -12.50
CA PRO A 425 32.05 17.30 -12.75
C PRO A 425 31.83 17.38 -14.27
N LEU A 426 30.75 16.76 -14.75
CA LEU A 426 30.21 16.99 -16.08
C LEU A 426 29.63 18.41 -16.15
N HIS A 427 28.82 18.75 -15.14
CA HIS A 427 28.03 19.97 -15.08
C HIS A 427 28.08 20.59 -13.67
N VAL A 428 28.05 21.92 -13.60
CA VAL A 428 28.17 22.70 -12.35
C VAL A 428 27.17 23.86 -12.41
N PHE A 429 25.98 23.67 -11.85
CA PHE A 429 24.98 24.72 -11.72
C PHE A 429 25.31 25.58 -10.49
N ASP A 430 25.31 26.90 -10.64
CA ASP A 430 25.56 27.89 -9.60
C ASP A 430 24.35 28.81 -9.37
N GLY A 431 24.48 29.80 -8.49
CA GLY A 431 23.38 30.73 -8.17
C GLY A 431 22.21 30.11 -7.38
N LEU A 432 22.37 28.91 -6.83
CA LEU A 432 21.31 28.17 -6.16
C LEU A 432 21.41 28.32 -4.63
N PHE A 433 20.89 29.43 -4.08
CA PHE A 433 20.97 29.73 -2.65
C PHE A 433 20.39 28.61 -1.77
N SER A 434 21.12 28.20 -0.73
CA SER A 434 20.69 27.16 0.22
C SER A 434 20.97 27.57 1.66
N ARG A 435 19.91 27.75 2.45
CA ARG A 435 19.99 28.04 3.89
C ARG A 435 20.04 26.77 4.74
N TYR A 436 19.40 25.69 4.28
CA TYR A 436 19.31 24.43 5.00
C TYR A 436 20.43 23.46 4.56
N ASP A 437 20.88 22.68 5.52
CA ASP A 437 21.85 21.59 5.38
C ASP A 437 21.23 20.28 4.84
N THR A 438 19.92 20.30 4.60
CA THR A 438 19.06 19.17 4.19
C THR A 438 18.43 19.35 2.81
N THR A 439 18.78 20.43 2.11
CA THR A 439 18.28 20.79 0.77
C THR A 439 18.54 19.65 -0.24
N ASP A 440 17.47 19.12 -0.81
CA ASP A 440 17.52 17.95 -1.69
C ASP A 440 17.53 18.35 -3.17
N CYS A 441 18.28 17.56 -3.95
CA CYS A 441 18.07 17.42 -5.39
C CYS A 441 17.23 16.16 -5.68
N CYS A 442 16.78 15.98 -6.92
CA CYS A 442 16.13 14.73 -7.36
C CYS A 442 16.37 14.52 -8.86
N PHE A 443 16.51 13.28 -9.32
CA PHE A 443 16.48 12.97 -10.76
C PHE A 443 15.02 12.74 -11.20
N SER A 444 14.69 13.11 -12.44
CA SER A 444 13.45 12.64 -13.07
C SER A 444 13.48 11.12 -13.24
N PRO A 445 12.32 10.44 -13.33
CA PRO A 445 12.26 8.97 -13.43
C PRO A 445 12.93 8.37 -14.69
N ASP A 446 13.14 9.20 -15.72
CA ASP A 446 13.77 8.88 -17.01
C ASP A 446 15.25 9.35 -17.09
N ASP A 447 15.80 9.90 -16.01
CA ASP A 447 17.13 10.51 -15.93
C ASP A 447 17.39 11.68 -16.91
N THR A 448 16.37 12.26 -17.54
CA THR A 448 16.58 13.42 -18.44
C THR A 448 16.85 14.71 -17.68
N MET A 449 16.26 14.88 -16.49
CA MET A 449 16.31 16.12 -15.71
C MET A 449 16.89 15.93 -14.31
N VAL A 450 17.45 17.01 -13.77
CA VAL A 450 17.70 17.18 -12.33
C VAL A 450 16.89 18.34 -11.78
N LEU A 451 16.21 18.05 -10.69
CA LEU A 451 15.41 18.95 -9.88
C LEU A 451 16.23 19.44 -8.68
N THR A 452 16.14 20.72 -8.32
CA THR A 452 16.72 21.24 -7.07
C THR A 452 15.93 22.42 -6.51
N GLY A 453 15.78 22.45 -5.19
CA GLY A 453 15.18 23.56 -4.47
C GLY A 453 16.13 24.74 -4.24
N GLU A 454 15.57 25.94 -4.26
CA GLU A 454 16.17 27.16 -3.75
C GLU A 454 15.61 27.48 -2.35
N SER A 455 16.46 27.87 -1.41
CA SER A 455 15.98 28.58 -0.22
C SER A 455 15.61 30.01 -0.62
N LEU A 456 14.58 30.61 0.00
CA LEU A 456 14.29 32.04 -0.18
C LEU A 456 15.50 32.93 0.21
N PRO A 457 16.11 33.70 -0.72
CA PRO A 457 17.14 34.67 -0.38
C PRO A 457 16.53 35.96 0.19
N LYS A 458 17.34 36.77 0.90
CA LYS A 458 16.86 38.00 1.54
C LYS A 458 16.40 39.01 0.47
N GLY A 459 15.12 39.40 0.51
CA GLY A 459 14.52 40.37 -0.42
C GLY A 459 13.79 39.75 -1.61
N ALA A 460 13.91 38.45 -1.86
CA ALA A 460 13.02 37.76 -2.79
C ALA A 460 11.62 37.56 -2.17
N LYS A 461 10.59 37.55 -3.03
CA LYS A 461 9.19 37.31 -2.62
C LYS A 461 8.81 35.83 -2.58
N GLN A 462 9.47 35.00 -3.39
CA GLN A 462 9.15 33.58 -3.58
C GLN A 462 10.43 32.78 -3.76
N ALA A 463 10.43 31.54 -3.27
CA ALA A 463 11.47 30.55 -3.51
C ALA A 463 11.10 29.68 -4.71
N ASN A 464 12.12 29.31 -5.49
CA ASN A 464 11.96 28.61 -6.75
C ASN A 464 12.39 27.15 -6.65
N LEU A 465 11.83 26.34 -7.53
CA LEU A 465 12.28 25.00 -7.85
C LEU A 465 12.85 25.04 -9.27
N PHE A 466 14.14 24.73 -9.40
CA PHE A 466 14.84 24.74 -10.67
C PHE A 466 14.89 23.33 -11.26
N VAL A 467 14.62 23.25 -12.56
CA VAL A 467 14.65 22.03 -13.37
C VAL A 467 15.70 22.21 -14.46
N TYR A 468 16.72 21.37 -14.47
CA TYR A 468 17.81 21.41 -15.43
C TYR A 468 17.84 20.16 -16.29
N ASP A 469 18.23 20.27 -17.56
CA ASP A 469 18.54 19.11 -18.40
C ASP A 469 19.92 18.53 -18.01
N THR A 470 20.00 17.21 -17.88
CA THR A 470 21.23 16.44 -17.59
C THR A 470 22.23 16.40 -18.74
N LYS A 471 21.79 16.64 -19.98
CA LYS A 471 22.59 16.51 -21.21
C LYS A 471 23.07 17.86 -21.73
N THR A 472 22.18 18.84 -21.82
CA THR A 472 22.51 20.15 -22.42
C THR A 472 23.02 21.17 -21.41
N PHE A 473 22.78 20.93 -20.11
CA PHE A 473 23.04 21.86 -18.99
C PHE A 473 22.07 23.05 -18.89
N ASP A 474 21.06 23.12 -19.75
CA ASP A 474 20.14 24.26 -19.78
C ASP A 474 19.11 24.22 -18.63
N LEU A 475 18.65 25.39 -18.23
CA LEU A 475 17.52 25.55 -17.32
C LEU A 475 16.22 25.35 -18.11
N VAL A 476 15.55 24.22 -17.90
CA VAL A 476 14.28 23.88 -18.58
C VAL A 476 13.10 24.63 -17.96
N ALA A 477 13.05 24.73 -16.63
CA ALA A 477 11.95 25.40 -15.95
C ALA A 477 12.37 25.98 -14.59
N LYS A 478 11.73 27.10 -14.23
CA LYS A 478 11.83 27.76 -12.93
C LYS A 478 10.43 27.89 -12.36
N LEU A 479 10.06 27.02 -11.44
CA LEU A 479 8.73 26.98 -10.85
C LEU A 479 8.70 27.78 -9.52
N PRO A 480 7.96 28.88 -9.40
CA PRO A 480 7.74 29.56 -8.13
C PRO A 480 6.79 28.74 -7.25
N ILE A 481 7.15 28.49 -5.99
CA ILE A 481 6.38 27.58 -5.12
C ILE A 481 5.72 28.28 -3.93
N THR A 482 6.50 28.89 -3.03
CA THR A 482 5.95 29.63 -1.88
C THR A 482 6.81 30.84 -1.56
N ASP A 483 6.27 31.70 -0.70
CA ASP A 483 6.98 32.74 0.06
C ASP A 483 7.95 32.20 1.13
N SER A 484 8.33 30.92 1.07
CA SER A 484 9.15 30.25 2.09
C SER A 484 10.22 29.35 1.47
N HIS A 485 11.26 29.01 2.24
CA HIS A 485 12.37 28.20 1.76
C HIS A 485 11.92 26.81 1.23
N VAL A 486 12.37 26.39 0.04
CA VAL A 486 12.26 25.00 -0.39
C VAL A 486 13.39 24.20 0.26
N ILE A 487 13.05 23.06 0.85
CA ILE A 487 14.00 22.21 1.59
C ILE A 487 14.08 20.83 0.93
N ARG A 488 13.05 19.99 1.08
CA ARG A 488 13.05 18.63 0.51
C ARG A 488 12.32 18.61 -0.83
N THR A 489 12.90 17.98 -1.84
CA THR A 489 12.26 17.75 -3.16
C THR A 489 12.18 16.25 -3.43
N LEU A 490 11.09 15.78 -4.03
CA LEU A 490 10.87 14.36 -4.30
C LEU A 490 10.01 14.18 -5.55
N TRP A 491 10.61 13.74 -6.65
CA TRP A 491 9.87 13.24 -7.81
C TRP A 491 9.54 11.75 -7.58
N HIS A 492 8.27 11.37 -7.71
CA HIS A 492 7.88 9.96 -7.62
C HIS A 492 8.30 9.18 -8.88
N PRO A 493 8.87 7.96 -8.78
CA PRO A 493 9.36 7.21 -9.95
C PRO A 493 8.28 6.61 -10.86
N LYS A 494 7.01 6.53 -10.43
CA LYS A 494 5.91 5.92 -11.21
C LYS A 494 4.73 6.87 -11.44
N LEU A 495 4.45 7.75 -10.47
CA LEU A 495 3.45 8.80 -10.63
C LEU A 495 4.17 10.05 -11.15
N ASN A 496 3.62 10.74 -12.15
CA ASN A 496 4.19 12.02 -12.56
C ASN A 496 3.79 13.13 -11.56
N GLN A 497 4.41 13.09 -10.37
CA GLN A 497 4.14 13.99 -9.25
C GLN A 497 5.46 14.38 -8.58
N ILE A 498 5.58 15.67 -8.25
CA ILE A 498 6.70 16.22 -7.48
C ILE A 498 6.15 16.71 -6.13
N PHE A 499 6.71 16.22 -5.04
CA PHE A 499 6.41 16.69 -3.69
C PHE A 499 7.55 17.59 -3.18
N VAL A 500 7.18 18.72 -2.59
CA VAL A 500 8.10 19.76 -2.14
C VAL A 500 7.79 20.14 -0.69
N GLY A 501 8.78 19.98 0.19
CA GLY A 501 8.70 20.35 1.60
C GLY A 501 9.19 21.77 1.82
N CYS A 502 8.32 22.60 2.40
CA CYS A 502 8.53 24.04 2.56
C CYS A 502 8.88 24.42 4.01
N GLY A 503 9.54 25.56 4.18
CA GLY A 503 10.01 26.09 5.46
C GLY A 503 8.90 26.53 6.43
N ASN A 504 7.69 26.77 5.92
CA ASN A 504 6.49 27.16 6.66
C ASN A 504 5.62 25.98 7.15
N GLY A 505 6.09 24.73 7.02
CA GLY A 505 5.33 23.54 7.43
C GLY A 505 4.32 23.04 6.40
N ILE A 506 4.32 23.60 5.19
CA ILE A 506 3.53 23.16 4.05
C ILE A 506 4.31 22.13 3.22
N ILE A 507 3.57 21.20 2.62
CA ILE A 507 4.05 20.32 1.55
C ILE A 507 3.22 20.65 0.31
N ARG A 508 3.87 21.05 -0.78
CA ARG A 508 3.21 21.22 -2.09
C ARG A 508 3.38 19.97 -2.93
N GLY A 509 2.30 19.49 -3.52
CA GLY A 509 2.29 18.41 -4.51
C GLY A 509 1.97 18.99 -5.88
N LEU A 510 2.95 19.01 -6.79
CA LEU A 510 2.77 19.40 -8.18
C LEU A 510 2.42 18.16 -9.01
N TYR A 511 1.40 18.27 -9.86
CA TYR A 511 0.92 17.20 -10.72
C TYR A 511 0.37 17.77 -12.02
N ASP A 512 0.49 17.02 -13.12
CA ASP A 512 -0.25 17.30 -14.35
C ASP A 512 -1.57 16.52 -14.33
N GLU A 513 -2.67 17.14 -14.74
CA GLU A 513 -3.96 16.44 -14.83
C GLU A 513 -3.94 15.34 -15.90
N LYS A 514 -3.30 15.53 -17.05
CA LYS A 514 -3.33 14.54 -18.14
C LYS A 514 -2.41 13.35 -17.85
N ARG A 515 -1.15 13.60 -17.51
CA ARG A 515 -0.11 12.56 -17.31
C ARG A 515 -0.05 12.00 -15.89
N SER A 516 -0.49 12.73 -14.85
CA SER A 516 -0.45 12.17 -13.49
C SER A 516 -1.61 11.20 -13.22
N MET A 517 -1.23 9.98 -12.85
CA MET A 517 -2.15 8.96 -12.34
C MET A 517 -2.05 8.85 -10.81
N ARG A 518 -3.19 8.60 -10.15
CA ARG A 518 -3.27 8.29 -8.70
C ARG A 518 -2.62 9.38 -7.82
N GLY A 519 -2.14 9.02 -6.63
CA GLY A 519 -1.51 9.96 -5.69
C GLY A 519 -2.40 11.16 -5.34
N ALA A 520 -1.82 12.35 -5.27
CA ALA A 520 -2.50 13.59 -4.88
C ALA A 520 -3.80 13.87 -5.66
N LYS A 521 -3.85 13.54 -6.98
CA LYS A 521 -5.02 13.69 -7.85
C LYS A 521 -6.29 13.00 -7.30
N LEU A 522 -6.15 11.89 -6.56
CA LEU A 522 -7.30 11.17 -5.98
C LEU A 522 -8.01 11.96 -4.89
N CYS A 523 -7.31 12.82 -4.16
CA CYS A 523 -7.86 13.55 -3.03
C CYS A 523 -8.63 14.79 -3.49
N VAL A 524 -8.17 15.44 -4.57
CA VAL A 524 -8.76 16.68 -5.11
C VAL A 524 -10.22 16.50 -5.52
N VAL A 525 -10.54 15.37 -6.15
CA VAL A 525 -11.90 15.03 -6.61
C VAL A 525 -12.82 14.60 -5.45
N ARG A 526 -12.26 14.20 -4.30
CA ARG A 526 -13.03 13.63 -3.19
C ARG A 526 -13.57 14.71 -2.26
N THR A 527 -14.89 14.85 -2.26
CA THR A 527 -15.60 15.73 -1.32
C THR A 527 -15.47 15.21 0.12
N HIS A 528 -15.15 16.11 1.05
CA HIS A 528 -15.04 15.77 2.47
C HIS A 528 -16.43 15.44 3.03
N ARG A 529 -16.67 14.14 3.30
CA ARG A 529 -17.93 13.68 3.87
C ARG A 529 -18.02 14.09 5.34
N LYS A 530 -18.67 15.23 5.61
CA LYS A 530 -18.99 15.68 6.98
C LYS A 530 -19.57 14.50 7.76
N LYS A 531 -18.84 14.07 8.79
CA LYS A 531 -19.33 13.05 9.73
C LYS A 531 -20.55 13.67 10.41
N LYS A 532 -21.72 13.03 10.31
CA LYS A 532 -22.90 13.43 11.09
C LYS A 532 -22.55 13.19 12.55
N GLU A 533 -22.18 14.26 13.25
CA GLU A 533 -22.13 14.25 14.69
C GLU A 533 -23.56 14.00 15.18
N SER A 534 -23.73 12.95 15.98
CA SER A 534 -25.03 12.67 16.57
C SER A 534 -25.24 13.69 17.69
N GLU A 535 -25.79 14.84 17.36
CA GLU A 535 -26.31 15.78 18.34
C GLU A 535 -27.36 15.06 19.20
N ILE A 536 -26.94 14.62 20.39
CA ILE A 536 -27.86 14.12 21.39
C ILE A 536 -28.48 15.37 22.03
N VAL A 537 -29.44 15.97 21.32
CA VAL A 537 -30.32 16.99 21.89
C VAL A 537 -31.10 16.33 23.01
N GLY A 538 -30.63 16.53 24.24
CA GLY A 538 -31.20 15.98 25.45
C GLY A 538 -32.51 16.68 25.81
N THR A 539 -33.56 16.49 25.01
CA THR A 539 -34.91 16.97 25.33
C THR A 539 -35.36 16.33 26.64
N THR A 540 -35.41 17.12 27.71
CA THR A 540 -35.85 16.68 29.04
C THR A 540 -37.34 16.34 28.99
N GLN A 541 -37.66 15.04 28.97
CA GLN A 541 -39.04 14.58 28.83
C GLN A 541 -39.83 14.80 30.12
N ILE A 542 -40.85 15.66 30.07
CA ILE A 542 -41.78 15.89 31.18
C ILE A 542 -42.74 14.68 31.26
N ILE A 543 -42.70 13.94 32.38
CA ILE A 543 -43.50 12.72 32.56
C ILE A 543 -44.78 13.04 33.35
N THR A 544 -45.94 12.93 32.70
CA THR A 544 -47.25 13.00 33.36
C THR A 544 -47.66 11.61 33.88
N PRO A 545 -47.77 11.39 35.21
CA PRO A 545 -47.92 10.04 35.77
C PRO A 545 -49.24 9.34 35.40
N HIS A 546 -50.33 10.09 35.25
CA HIS A 546 -51.68 9.56 35.01
C HIS A 546 -52.14 9.58 33.54
N ALA A 547 -51.26 9.92 32.59
CA ALA A 547 -51.62 9.86 31.16
C ALA A 547 -51.92 8.41 30.73
N LEU A 548 -53.02 8.22 29.98
CA LEU A 548 -53.37 6.94 29.36
C LEU A 548 -52.27 6.47 28.40
N PRO A 549 -52.13 5.16 28.13
CA PRO A 549 -51.08 4.63 27.25
C PRO A 549 -50.99 5.28 25.87
N MET A 550 -52.09 5.74 25.26
CA MET A 550 -52.07 6.46 23.97
C MET A 550 -51.55 7.90 24.06
N PHE A 551 -51.60 8.54 25.24
CA PHE A 551 -51.10 9.91 25.45
C PHE A 551 -49.73 9.96 26.14
N ARG A 552 -49.18 8.80 26.52
CA ARG A 552 -47.79 8.71 26.99
C ARG A 552 -46.86 8.80 25.79
N GLN A 553 -46.20 9.95 25.65
CA GLN A 553 -45.10 10.13 24.68
C GLN A 553 -44.09 8.98 24.82
N GLU A 554 -43.77 8.31 23.70
CA GLU A 554 -42.78 7.22 23.72
C GLU A 554 -41.44 7.74 24.28
N LYS A 555 -40.83 6.99 25.20
CA LYS A 555 -39.51 7.34 25.73
C LYS A 555 -38.52 7.43 24.58
N THR A 556 -37.81 8.55 24.46
CA THR A 556 -36.74 8.71 23.48
C THR A 556 -35.68 7.62 23.71
N ARG A 557 -35.54 6.72 22.73
CA ARG A 557 -34.58 5.62 22.76
C ARG A 557 -33.39 5.96 21.88
N SER A 558 -32.19 5.58 22.30
CA SER A 558 -31.01 5.67 21.45
C SER A 558 -31.24 4.94 20.12
N VAL A 559 -30.74 5.52 19.02
CA VAL A 559 -30.95 5.01 17.66
C VAL A 559 -30.59 3.52 17.56
N ARG A 560 -29.52 3.09 18.23
CA ARG A 560 -29.13 1.67 18.35
C ARG A 560 -30.22 0.79 18.95
N LYS A 561 -30.83 1.20 20.07
CA LYS A 561 -31.87 0.43 20.78
C LYS A 561 -33.25 0.50 20.10
N LYS A 562 -33.47 1.51 19.25
CA LYS A 562 -34.60 1.58 18.32
C LYS A 562 -34.40 0.60 17.17
N LEU A 563 -33.26 0.65 16.47
CA LEU A 563 -32.88 -0.29 15.40
C LEU A 563 -32.86 -1.76 15.86
N GLU A 564 -32.42 -2.03 17.08
CA GLU A 564 -32.44 -3.37 17.67
C GLU A 564 -33.88 -3.88 17.89
N LYS A 565 -34.79 -3.03 18.36
CA LYS A 565 -36.23 -3.36 18.48
C LYS A 565 -36.88 -3.52 17.10
N ASP A 566 -36.59 -2.62 16.17
CA ASP A 566 -37.15 -2.67 14.80
C ASP A 566 -36.59 -3.86 13.98
N ARG A 567 -35.41 -4.40 14.35
CA ARG A 567 -34.88 -5.68 13.84
C ARG A 567 -35.56 -6.92 14.44
N LEU A 568 -36.09 -6.83 15.67
CA LEU A 568 -36.83 -7.90 16.33
C LEU A 568 -38.30 -7.97 15.87
N ASP A 569 -38.84 -6.85 15.42
CA ASP A 569 -40.19 -6.73 14.86
C ASP A 569 -40.23 -7.37 13.45
N PRO A 570 -40.98 -8.48 13.23
CA PRO A 570 -40.95 -9.21 11.96
C PRO A 570 -41.49 -8.38 10.79
N VAL A 571 -42.44 -7.48 11.03
CA VAL A 571 -43.06 -6.65 10.00
C VAL A 571 -42.11 -5.55 9.56
N LYS A 572 -41.46 -4.85 10.50
CA LYS A 572 -40.49 -3.78 10.19
C LYS A 572 -39.17 -4.30 9.62
N SER A 573 -38.68 -5.43 10.13
CA SER A 573 -37.47 -6.08 9.63
C SER A 573 -37.64 -6.73 8.25
N LYS A 574 -38.89 -6.83 7.76
CA LYS A 574 -39.26 -7.56 6.53
C LYS A 574 -38.65 -8.97 6.51
N ARG A 575 -38.66 -9.63 7.67
CA ARG A 575 -38.11 -10.98 7.79
C ARG A 575 -38.92 -11.92 6.91
N PRO A 576 -38.30 -12.76 6.05
CA PRO A 576 -39.02 -13.78 5.30
C PRO A 576 -39.80 -14.69 6.24
N ASP A 577 -41.03 -15.04 5.85
CA ASP A 577 -41.84 -16.01 6.60
C ASP A 577 -41.06 -17.31 6.78
N LEU A 578 -41.09 -17.85 7.99
CA LEU A 578 -40.44 -19.13 8.26
C LEU A 578 -41.13 -20.22 7.44
N PRO A 579 -40.38 -21.22 6.92
CA PRO A 579 -40.97 -22.32 6.18
C PRO A 579 -42.04 -23.00 7.04
N ILE A 580 -43.23 -23.15 6.46
CA ILE A 580 -44.39 -23.75 7.14
C ILE A 580 -44.05 -25.19 7.54
N THR A 581 -43.82 -25.41 8.83
CA THR A 581 -43.47 -26.72 9.41
C THR A 581 -44.68 -27.66 9.53
N SER A 582 -45.59 -27.63 8.56
CA SER A 582 -46.67 -28.60 8.37
C SER A 582 -46.47 -29.34 7.04
N GLY A 583 -45.31 -30.00 6.92
CA GLY A 583 -44.96 -30.88 5.81
C GLY A 583 -43.95 -31.92 6.30
N GLN A 584 -44.39 -33.17 6.45
CA GLN A 584 -43.53 -34.34 6.66
C GLN A 584 -42.60 -34.30 7.91
N GLY A 585 -43.18 -34.12 9.11
CA GLY A 585 -42.36 -34.06 10.34
C GLY A 585 -43.03 -34.25 11.71
N GLY A 586 -44.29 -34.71 11.79
CA GLY A 586 -44.89 -35.07 13.08
C GLY A 586 -46.31 -34.55 13.34
N ARG A 587 -47.30 -35.28 12.82
CA ARG A 587 -48.65 -35.48 13.38
C ARG A 587 -49.42 -36.34 12.39
N VAL A 588 -49.47 -37.66 12.63
CA VAL A 588 -50.45 -38.52 11.97
C VAL A 588 -51.82 -38.03 12.42
N ALA A 589 -52.66 -37.59 11.49
CA ALA A 589 -54.01 -37.17 11.82
C ALA A 589 -54.78 -38.37 12.38
N SER A 590 -55.18 -38.31 13.65
CA SER A 590 -55.88 -39.38 14.37
C SER A 590 -57.16 -39.85 13.65
N SER A 591 -57.75 -38.97 12.84
CA SER A 591 -58.96 -39.17 12.05
C SER A 591 -58.73 -38.99 10.54
N GLY A 592 -57.75 -39.70 9.97
CA GLY A 592 -57.59 -39.84 8.51
C GLY A 592 -58.26 -41.12 7.97
N SER A 593 -58.94 -41.03 6.82
CA SER A 593 -59.61 -42.15 6.13
C SER A 593 -58.66 -43.07 5.33
N THR A 594 -57.34 -42.91 5.49
CA THR A 594 -56.33 -43.63 4.72
C THR A 594 -56.10 -45.05 5.24
N LEU A 595 -55.78 -45.96 4.32
CA LEU A 595 -55.45 -47.36 4.63
C LEU A 595 -54.31 -47.47 5.67
N SER A 596 -53.34 -46.55 5.63
CA SER A 596 -52.27 -46.43 6.62
C SER A 596 -52.77 -46.19 8.05
N SER A 597 -53.79 -45.35 8.24
CA SER A 597 -54.40 -45.12 9.56
C SER A 597 -55.20 -46.34 10.04
N TYR A 598 -55.81 -47.11 9.13
CA TYR A 598 -56.49 -48.37 9.47
C TYR A 598 -55.51 -49.45 9.94
N VAL A 599 -54.38 -49.61 9.23
CA VAL A 599 -53.32 -50.57 9.57
C VAL A 599 -52.70 -50.23 10.94
N ILE A 600 -52.37 -48.96 11.20
CA ILE A 600 -51.85 -48.52 12.50
C ILE A 600 -52.86 -48.77 13.62
N ARG A 601 -54.15 -48.53 13.39
CA ARG A 601 -55.20 -48.81 14.39
C ARG A 601 -55.30 -50.30 14.71
N ASN A 602 -55.36 -51.16 13.69
CA ASN A 602 -55.62 -52.58 13.90
C ASN A 602 -54.40 -53.40 14.36
N LEU A 603 -53.18 -53.06 13.91
CA LEU A 603 -51.96 -53.73 14.40
C LEU A 603 -51.32 -53.04 15.62
N GLY A 604 -51.58 -51.74 15.83
CA GLY A 604 -51.03 -50.97 16.95
C GLY A 604 -51.85 -51.04 18.24
N LEU A 605 -53.15 -51.40 18.18
CA LEU A 605 -54.00 -51.57 19.37
C LEU A 605 -54.13 -53.01 19.84
N SER A 606 -53.72 -54.01 19.05
CA SER A 606 -53.51 -55.36 19.57
C SER A 606 -52.31 -55.31 20.51
N LYS A 607 -52.53 -55.34 21.84
CA LYS A 607 -51.48 -55.38 22.86
C LYS A 607 -50.47 -56.50 22.59
N ARG A 608 -49.42 -56.18 21.84
CA ARG A 608 -48.16 -56.92 21.89
C ARG A 608 -47.45 -56.45 23.15
N VAL A 609 -47.04 -57.44 23.96
CA VAL A 609 -46.07 -57.44 25.07
C VAL A 609 -45.85 -56.09 25.76
N GLU A 610 -46.08 -56.04 27.08
CA GLU A 610 -46.02 -54.82 27.90
C GLU A 610 -44.56 -54.34 28.10
N ASP A 611 -43.91 -53.91 27.01
CA ASP A 611 -42.49 -53.58 26.87
C ASP A 611 -42.05 -52.33 27.68
N ASP A 612 -43.02 -51.57 28.24
CA ASP A 612 -42.81 -50.40 29.11
C ASP A 612 -43.02 -50.71 30.62
N GLN A 613 -43.07 -51.98 31.04
CA GLN A 613 -43.11 -52.30 32.48
C GLN A 613 -41.73 -52.20 33.13
N ASP A 614 -41.63 -51.40 34.20
CA ASP A 614 -40.45 -51.36 35.06
C ASP A 614 -40.13 -52.78 35.57
N PRO A 615 -38.87 -53.25 35.48
CA PRO A 615 -38.53 -54.65 35.79
C PRO A 615 -38.84 -55.02 37.24
N ARG A 616 -38.86 -54.03 38.14
CA ARG A 616 -39.28 -54.20 39.54
C ARG A 616 -40.77 -54.54 39.67
N GLU A 617 -41.64 -53.85 38.95
CA GLU A 617 -43.08 -54.10 39.00
C GLU A 617 -43.43 -55.44 38.33
N ALA A 618 -42.79 -55.74 37.20
CA ALA A 618 -42.92 -57.01 36.51
C ALA A 618 -42.58 -58.21 37.42
N ILE A 619 -41.49 -58.12 38.20
CA ILE A 619 -41.11 -59.17 39.18
C ILE A 619 -42.07 -59.22 40.37
N LEU A 620 -42.47 -58.06 40.92
CA LEU A 620 -43.38 -58.01 42.08
C LEU A 620 -44.78 -58.55 41.77
N LYS A 621 -45.25 -58.42 40.52
CA LYS A 621 -46.53 -58.98 40.05
C LYS A 621 -46.63 -60.49 40.31
N TYR A 622 -45.55 -61.24 40.08
CA TYR A 622 -45.49 -62.69 40.29
C TYR A 622 -45.03 -63.09 41.70
N ALA A 623 -44.61 -62.15 42.56
CA ALA A 623 -44.08 -62.46 43.89
C ALA A 623 -45.12 -63.11 44.83
N LYS A 624 -46.41 -62.74 44.71
CA LYS A 624 -47.49 -63.39 45.47
C LYS A 624 -47.75 -64.81 45.00
N GLU A 625 -47.86 -65.01 43.68
CA GLU A 625 -48.08 -66.32 43.07
C GLU A 625 -46.93 -67.30 43.37
N ALA A 626 -45.68 -66.82 43.35
CA ALA A 626 -44.51 -67.61 43.74
C ALA A 626 -44.45 -67.98 45.23
N ALA A 627 -45.08 -67.18 46.10
CA ALA A 627 -45.18 -67.48 47.53
C ALA A 627 -46.34 -68.45 47.84
N GLU A 628 -47.45 -68.34 47.11
CA GLU A 628 -48.62 -69.22 47.25
C GLU A 628 -48.39 -70.61 46.61
N ASN A 629 -47.73 -70.67 45.46
CA ASN A 629 -47.44 -71.90 44.71
C ASN A 629 -45.92 -72.12 44.47
N PRO A 630 -45.13 -72.40 45.53
CA PRO A 630 -43.69 -72.60 45.43
C PRO A 630 -43.34 -73.94 44.76
N TYR A 631 -43.34 -74.00 43.42
CA TYR A 631 -43.14 -75.26 42.70
C TYR A 631 -41.68 -75.57 42.32
N TRP A 632 -40.91 -74.57 41.86
CA TRP A 632 -39.60 -74.85 41.23
C TRP A 632 -38.36 -74.78 42.13
N ILE A 633 -38.18 -73.71 42.91
CA ILE A 633 -36.89 -73.45 43.62
C ILE A 633 -37.06 -73.42 45.13
N ALA A 634 -38.10 -72.76 45.65
CA ALA A 634 -38.31 -72.56 47.08
C ALA A 634 -38.36 -73.87 47.92
N PRO A 635 -38.97 -75.00 47.47
CA PRO A 635 -38.97 -76.24 48.25
C PRO A 635 -37.58 -76.82 48.53
N ALA A 636 -36.63 -76.65 47.60
CA ALA A 636 -35.28 -77.20 47.72
C ALA A 636 -34.45 -76.47 48.79
N TYR A 637 -34.67 -75.17 48.97
CA TYR A 637 -33.90 -74.32 49.90
C TYR A 637 -34.61 -74.03 51.23
N ALA A 638 -35.87 -74.44 51.41
CA ALA A 638 -36.66 -74.23 52.62
C ALA A 638 -36.00 -74.73 53.93
N LYS A 639 -35.08 -75.71 53.84
CA LYS A 639 -34.32 -76.23 54.99
C LYS A 639 -33.03 -75.47 55.31
N THR A 640 -32.47 -74.73 54.35
CA THR A 640 -31.14 -74.11 54.45
C THR A 640 -31.17 -72.58 54.35
N GLN A 641 -32.32 -71.99 54.04
CA GLN A 641 -32.46 -70.54 53.92
C GLN A 641 -32.52 -69.88 55.32
N PRO A 642 -31.60 -68.94 55.64
CA PRO A 642 -31.59 -68.27 56.93
C PRO A 642 -32.81 -67.35 57.08
N LYS A 643 -33.41 -67.30 58.26
CA LYS A 643 -34.51 -66.37 58.57
C LYS A 643 -33.95 -64.95 58.73
N PRO A 644 -34.38 -63.97 57.92
CA PRO A 644 -33.96 -62.59 58.10
C PRO A 644 -34.57 -62.01 59.38
N ILE A 645 -33.73 -61.44 60.24
CA ILE A 645 -34.14 -60.64 61.40
C ILE A 645 -34.02 -59.18 60.96
N PHE A 646 -35.15 -58.48 60.88
CA PHE A 646 -35.17 -57.04 60.62
C PHE A 646 -35.23 -56.29 61.94
N ASN A 647 -34.44 -55.22 62.09
CA ASN A 647 -34.53 -54.33 63.24
C ASN A 647 -35.88 -53.61 63.22
N SER A 648 -36.59 -53.60 64.36
CA SER A 648 -37.77 -52.78 64.58
C SER A 648 -37.35 -51.38 65.05
N GLU A 649 -37.50 -50.38 64.18
CA GLU A 649 -37.19 -48.99 64.47
C GLU A 649 -38.33 -48.33 65.28
N ASP A 650 -38.28 -48.46 66.60
CA ASP A 650 -39.11 -47.68 67.56
C ASP A 650 -38.21 -46.81 68.47
N GLU A 651 -37.56 -45.79 67.89
CA GLU A 651 -37.08 -44.63 68.67
C GLU A 651 -37.46 -43.31 67.96
N PRO A 652 -38.04 -42.32 68.67
CA PRO A 652 -38.51 -41.07 68.07
C PRO A 652 -37.36 -40.06 67.84
N GLU A 653 -37.30 -39.47 66.63
CA GLU A 653 -36.26 -38.50 66.26
C GLU A 653 -36.24 -37.24 67.16
N ALA A 654 -35.19 -37.11 67.95
CA ALA A 654 -34.92 -35.90 68.72
C ALA A 654 -34.34 -34.79 67.84
N LYS A 655 -34.97 -33.60 67.89
CA LYS A 655 -34.51 -32.37 67.20
C LYS A 655 -33.03 -32.10 67.41
N LYS A 656 -32.29 -31.82 66.32
CA LYS A 656 -31.01 -31.09 66.38
C LYS A 656 -31.04 -29.82 65.54
N THR A 657 -30.28 -28.85 66.02
CA THR A 657 -30.39 -27.42 65.72
C THR A 657 -29.52 -26.97 64.55
N LYS A 658 -29.87 -25.80 64.00
CA LYS A 658 -29.02 -25.04 63.07
C LYS A 658 -27.58 -24.88 63.59
N THR A 659 -26.63 -24.82 62.67
CA THR A 659 -25.33 -24.17 62.88
C THR A 659 -25.01 -23.37 61.62
N GLU A 660 -24.24 -22.29 61.78
CA GLU A 660 -24.09 -21.22 60.79
C GLU A 660 -23.06 -21.54 59.70
N GLN A 661 -23.33 -21.06 58.48
CA GLN A 661 -22.39 -20.35 57.60
C GLN A 661 -23.16 -19.51 56.59
#